data_AF-A0A895ASK0-F1
#
_entry.id   AF-A0A895ASK0-F1
#
_cell.length_a   1.000
_cell.length_b   1.000
_cell.length_c   1.000
_cell.angle_alpha   90.00
_cell.angle_beta   90.00
_cell.angle_gamma   90.00
#
_symmetry.space_group_name_H-M   'P 1'
#
loop_
_entity.id
_entity.type
_entity.pdbx_description
1 polymer ?
#
loop_
_entity_poly.entity_id
_entity_poly.type
_entity_poly.pdbx_seq_one_letter_code
_entity_poly.pdbx_strand_id
1 'polypeptide(L)'
;MSTESDQTAANDDAPTEQSADRGEELPAPTETATGRAVFPRLTGGKRRRNSIRLLIPRDPEALKNLPKAVRGILVLIIDEVCGEPSIDQFEILMYNGPIGLEIVVHPRPLTVDGRAMQQTRLDSFTDQVYSPALSKTVEAVKRHLPKRMDAEVGTLDLSPVGVSDVTTTRLFVTEDAKISHDGGLDISPLTAIFQAAQTYHIPFIYQVLLDKSKKTYDLSARLATYRPEHNYSGRRGLAKLAEQGHPLDLSRPFEAYNVTTNHKGMTHKHWDTEYTKRIDGRDQFTASYSYEQVSAYKPRPEVRREAQKIKEIVLGKKEHRRLLNGNASWDPICKHSLNRYGRFEVTPAQLKPFVEVVPLEWTTNPWKLLSGRSAPTFNTHEIITTSGMTAASLGEGTINLPEDTDGVANKGSVQHQSLGMFVIRTLTEGGDEAEEVEQTSESVSDCLLYPDDQYLKALDCPVTSDIVNGEFESKTSSKPSKTLANADRANVMDRHALFVYENEKTARRGYKHLRSSFNTVLETGLQPYNRTDPVRCPDDRIPIVEGDVSTTWQLAGRESLAASADGKVIASGPADADVGTFDWDCHFYREVDGIHRVETEDGDCVAEYRSNDAFTAEWTRVKQPHLPTTPDYLAFSTIAYRDEEHNELRLYEPDESLRAAWDQPNTEGKMDRHRNAMEAFCEERLIHDDNQDNGGDGDHVIYEDLQTAFQAWYDYRSEHEPPSNSVIGQVLPEDLKDAKTGGTDNTYKYFDGWRWAIPRDLDSPHHPDPATIEEADPATNTDTDEDATSAQPQSPMDDREDTSGNSDQPANDS
;
A
#
# COMPACT_ATOMS: atom_id res chain seq x y z
N MET A 1 65.03 15.39 47.67
CA MET A 1 64.96 15.23 46.21
C MET A 1 64.27 13.90 45.94
N SER A 2 63.03 13.76 45.47
CA SER A 2 61.87 14.62 45.22
C SER A 2 60.66 13.65 45.11
N THR A 3 59.48 14.03 45.63
CA THR A 3 58.08 13.88 45.09
C THR A 3 57.64 12.57 44.40
N GLU A 4 56.42 12.05 44.39
CA GLU A 4 55.09 12.23 45.00
C GLU A 4 54.20 11.09 44.40
N SER A 5 52.99 10.97 44.93
CA SER A 5 51.81 10.12 44.62
C SER A 5 51.41 9.81 43.15
N ASP A 6 50.71 8.67 42.97
CA ASP A 6 49.28 8.51 42.56
C ASP A 6 48.97 7.44 41.47
N GLN A 7 47.90 6.64 41.72
CA GLN A 7 46.84 6.07 40.83
C GLN A 7 47.23 5.29 39.53
N THR A 8 46.58 4.22 39.04
CA THR A 8 45.27 3.55 39.25
C THR A 8 45.36 2.15 38.59
N ALA A 9 44.65 1.15 39.12
CA ALA A 9 44.44 -0.16 38.50
C ALA A 9 43.17 -0.13 37.64
N ALA A 10 43.16 -0.79 36.47
CA ALA A 10 41.96 -0.98 35.65
C ALA A 10 41.95 -2.37 34.98
N ASN A 11 40.82 -3.05 35.16
CA ASN A 11 40.38 -4.29 34.52
C ASN A 11 39.99 -4.02 33.06
N ASP A 12 40.32 -4.94 32.15
CA ASP A 12 39.67 -5.08 30.84
C ASP A 12 39.22 -6.54 30.67
N ASP A 13 38.26 -6.94 31.51
CA ASP A 13 37.26 -7.95 31.12
C ASP A 13 36.10 -7.15 30.52
N ALA A 14 35.98 -7.18 29.20
CA ALA A 14 34.86 -6.59 28.49
C ALA A 14 33.55 -7.23 29.01
N PRO A 15 32.59 -6.46 29.56
CA PRO A 15 31.31 -7.01 29.94
C PRO A 15 30.55 -7.34 28.66
N THR A 16 30.39 -8.64 28.41
CA THR A 16 29.30 -9.20 27.62
C THR A 16 28.01 -8.43 27.96
N GLU A 17 27.42 -7.73 27.00
CA GLU A 17 26.09 -7.13 27.13
C GLU A 17 25.07 -8.25 27.38
N GLN A 18 24.92 -8.63 28.64
CA GLN A 18 23.86 -9.50 29.12
C GLN A 18 22.55 -8.72 29.01
N SER A 19 21.79 -9.07 27.98
CA SER A 19 20.39 -8.70 27.80
C SER A 19 19.63 -8.87 29.11
N ALA A 20 19.12 -7.77 29.66
CA ALA A 20 18.29 -7.80 30.84
C ALA A 20 17.01 -8.62 30.59
N ASP A 21 16.79 -9.58 31.47
CA ASP A 21 15.79 -10.65 31.47
C ASP A 21 14.36 -10.09 31.32
N ARG A 22 13.84 -10.12 30.08
CA ARG A 22 12.43 -9.89 29.74
C ARG A 22 11.67 -11.13 30.16
N GLY A 23 10.72 -11.05 31.11
CA GLY A 23 9.87 -12.20 31.44
C GLY A 23 9.27 -12.81 30.17
N GLU A 24 9.60 -14.07 29.88
CA GLU A 24 9.46 -14.76 28.58
C GLU A 24 8.18 -14.35 27.83
N GLU A 25 8.36 -13.88 26.59
CA GLU A 25 7.27 -13.58 25.68
C GLU A 25 6.53 -14.86 25.28
N LEU A 26 5.20 -14.81 25.10
CA LEU A 26 4.45 -15.95 24.61
C LEU A 26 4.94 -16.40 23.21
N PRO A 27 4.94 -17.72 22.92
CA PRO A 27 5.35 -18.24 21.62
C PRO A 27 4.39 -17.82 20.50
N ALA A 28 4.84 -17.97 19.25
CA ALA A 28 3.96 -17.83 18.09
C ALA A 28 2.97 -19.03 18.03
N PRO A 29 1.76 -18.84 17.48
CA PRO A 29 0.90 -19.97 17.11
C PRO A 29 1.59 -20.86 16.05
N THR A 30 1.34 -22.17 16.06
CA THR A 30 2.01 -23.18 15.21
C THR A 30 1.63 -23.16 13.72
N GLU A 31 0.69 -22.30 13.31
CA GLU A 31 0.36 -22.04 11.91
C GLU A 31 0.96 -20.70 11.51
N THR A 32 2.21 -20.68 11.03
CA THR A 32 2.94 -19.46 10.69
C THR A 32 2.97 -19.21 9.19
N ALA A 33 2.50 -18.02 8.77
CA ALA A 33 3.02 -17.40 7.56
C ALA A 33 4.43 -16.86 7.87
N THR A 34 5.39 -17.27 7.07
CA THR A 34 6.79 -16.83 7.10
C THR A 34 6.91 -15.42 6.52
N GLY A 35 7.63 -14.54 7.21
CA GLY A 35 7.95 -13.21 6.71
C GLY A 35 7.89 -12.14 7.80
N ARG A 36 9.03 -11.84 8.44
CA ARG A 36 9.13 -10.81 9.48
C ARG A 36 10.03 -9.67 9.01
N ALA A 37 9.45 -8.74 8.26
CA ALA A 37 10.16 -7.50 7.93
C ALA A 37 10.14 -6.54 9.15
N VAL A 38 11.31 -6.08 9.58
CA VAL A 38 11.49 -5.15 10.70
C VAL A 38 11.66 -3.75 10.12
N PHE A 39 10.66 -2.89 10.27
CA PHE A 39 10.69 -1.53 9.72
C PHE A 39 10.74 -0.46 10.83
N PRO A 40 11.39 0.70 10.56
CA PRO A 40 11.53 1.78 11.52
C PRO A 40 10.18 2.41 11.93
N ARG A 41 10.13 2.93 13.16
CA ARG A 41 8.94 3.55 13.76
C ARG A 41 8.77 4.98 13.26
N LEU A 42 7.74 5.24 12.44
CA LEU A 42 7.32 6.62 12.13
C LEU A 42 6.62 7.24 13.36
N THR A 43 7.13 8.38 13.84
CA THR A 43 6.62 9.08 15.03
C THR A 43 5.57 10.13 14.69
N GLY A 44 4.40 10.06 15.33
CA GLY A 44 3.40 11.14 15.39
C GLY A 44 2.01 10.63 15.80
N GLY A 45 1.44 11.16 16.90
CA GLY A 45 0.02 11.01 17.28
C GLY A 45 -0.42 9.72 18.02
N LYS A 46 0.32 8.61 17.95
CA LYS A 46 -0.12 7.29 18.43
C LYS A 46 0.21 6.95 19.90
N ARG A 47 0.53 7.93 20.75
CA ARG A 47 0.97 7.67 22.14
C ARG A 47 -0.06 8.14 23.17
N ARG A 48 -0.21 7.39 24.26
CA ARG A 48 -0.88 7.84 25.50
C ARG A 48 0.18 8.02 26.58
N ARG A 49 0.53 9.26 26.87
CA ARG A 49 1.43 9.58 27.98
C ARG A 49 0.63 9.55 29.28
N ASN A 50 1.30 9.35 30.43
CA ASN A 50 0.66 9.40 31.75
C ASN A 50 -0.53 8.42 31.87
N SER A 51 -0.37 7.22 31.32
CA SER A 51 -1.36 6.14 31.38
C SER A 51 -0.98 5.14 32.46
N ILE A 52 -1.95 4.36 32.94
CA ILE A 52 -1.72 3.31 33.93
C ILE A 52 -1.99 1.96 33.29
N ARG A 53 -1.00 1.07 33.27
CA ARG A 53 -1.18 -0.32 32.87
C ARG A 53 -1.53 -1.17 34.09
N LEU A 54 -2.58 -1.97 33.98
CA LEU A 54 -3.01 -2.96 34.96
C LEU A 54 -2.59 -4.34 34.48
N LEU A 55 -1.86 -5.08 35.31
CA LEU A 55 -1.30 -6.38 34.98
C LEU A 55 -2.08 -7.50 35.67
N ILE A 56 -2.59 -8.43 34.86
CA ILE A 56 -3.24 -9.66 35.32
C ILE A 56 -2.14 -10.70 35.63
N PRO A 57 -2.25 -11.48 36.73
CA PRO A 57 -1.31 -12.56 37.03
C PRO A 57 -1.12 -13.53 35.86
N ARG A 58 0.13 -13.93 35.61
CA ARG A 58 0.46 -14.97 34.62
C ARG A 58 0.32 -16.38 35.17
N ASP A 59 0.63 -16.57 36.46
CA ASP A 59 0.57 -17.87 37.11
C ASP A 59 -0.88 -18.41 37.07
N PRO A 60 -1.13 -19.59 36.47
CA PRO A 60 -2.47 -20.15 36.32
C PRO A 60 -3.17 -20.33 37.68
N GLU A 61 -2.43 -20.67 38.73
CA GLU A 61 -2.99 -20.80 40.07
C GLU A 61 -3.35 -19.43 40.68
N ALA A 62 -2.51 -18.41 40.51
CA ALA A 62 -2.83 -17.04 40.90
C ALA A 62 -4.06 -16.49 40.15
N LEU A 63 -4.17 -16.79 38.85
CA LEU A 63 -5.27 -16.42 37.97
C LEU A 63 -6.60 -17.10 38.38
N LYS A 64 -6.59 -18.42 38.59
CA LYS A 64 -7.77 -19.19 39.08
C LYS A 64 -8.29 -18.69 40.42
N ASN A 65 -7.39 -18.22 41.26
CA ASN A 65 -7.68 -17.73 42.60
C ASN A 65 -7.94 -16.20 42.64
N LEU A 66 -8.08 -15.52 41.51
CA LEU A 66 -8.45 -14.11 41.47
C LEU A 66 -9.86 -13.90 42.07
N PRO A 67 -10.06 -12.88 42.92
CA PRO A 67 -11.38 -12.59 43.48
C PRO A 67 -12.41 -12.32 42.38
N LYS A 68 -13.65 -12.78 42.55
CA LYS A 68 -14.78 -12.44 41.65
C LYS A 68 -14.96 -10.92 41.47
N ALA A 69 -14.55 -10.13 42.46
CA ALA A 69 -14.58 -8.67 42.43
C ALA A 69 -13.68 -8.05 41.33
N VAL A 70 -12.66 -8.77 40.84
CA VAL A 70 -11.78 -8.31 39.73
C VAL A 70 -12.60 -7.94 38.49
N ARG A 71 -13.67 -8.68 38.21
CA ARG A 71 -14.58 -8.40 37.07
C ARG A 71 -15.24 -7.03 37.15
N GLY A 72 -15.39 -6.46 38.35
CA GLY A 72 -16.00 -5.14 38.58
C GLY A 72 -15.00 -4.04 38.89
N ILE A 73 -13.69 -4.30 38.88
CA ILE A 73 -12.69 -3.32 39.33
C ILE A 73 -12.73 -2.03 38.51
N LEU A 74 -12.85 -2.15 37.19
CA LEU A 74 -12.89 -0.98 36.30
C LEU A 74 -14.13 -0.14 36.57
N VAL A 75 -15.28 -0.75 36.90
CA VAL A 75 -16.49 -0.01 37.30
C VAL A 75 -16.23 0.82 38.56
N LEU A 76 -15.54 0.25 39.57
CA LEU A 76 -15.20 0.96 40.81
C LEU A 76 -14.23 2.12 40.57
N ILE A 77 -13.20 1.89 39.73
CA ILE A 77 -12.27 2.94 39.33
C ILE A 77 -13.02 4.06 38.60
N ILE A 78 -13.83 3.71 37.60
CA ILE A 78 -14.62 4.65 36.80
C ILE A 78 -15.54 5.50 37.69
N ASP A 79 -16.25 4.90 38.65
CA ASP A 79 -17.17 5.67 39.52
C ASP A 79 -16.45 6.72 40.36
N GLU A 80 -15.20 6.45 40.74
CA GLU A 80 -14.37 7.37 41.50
C GLU A 80 -13.74 8.47 40.64
N VAL A 81 -13.19 8.13 39.46
CA VAL A 81 -12.50 9.12 38.61
C VAL A 81 -13.43 9.89 37.68
N CYS A 82 -14.46 9.24 37.12
CA CYS A 82 -15.36 9.92 36.21
C CYS A 82 -16.22 10.91 37.02
N GLY A 83 -16.02 12.20 36.76
CA GLY A 83 -16.64 13.32 37.49
C GLY A 83 -15.67 14.18 38.25
N GLU A 84 -14.40 13.78 38.35
CA GLU A 84 -13.34 14.65 38.82
C GLU A 84 -13.19 15.83 37.86
N PRO A 85 -13.21 17.09 38.34
CA PRO A 85 -13.13 18.27 37.47
C PRO A 85 -11.85 18.35 36.62
N SER A 86 -10.81 17.60 37.00
CA SER A 86 -9.55 17.51 36.26
C SER A 86 -9.58 16.56 35.07
N ILE A 87 -10.62 15.72 34.94
CA ILE A 87 -10.72 14.67 33.92
C ILE A 87 -11.88 15.01 32.96
N ASP A 88 -11.54 15.27 31.70
CA ASP A 88 -12.52 15.51 30.61
C ASP A 88 -13.12 14.19 30.13
N GLN A 89 -12.24 13.21 29.93
CA GLN A 89 -12.57 11.91 29.38
C GLN A 89 -11.70 10.84 30.01
N PHE A 90 -12.28 9.67 30.26
CA PHE A 90 -11.59 8.50 30.74
C PHE A 90 -11.56 7.43 29.64
N GLU A 91 -10.36 7.01 29.24
CA GLU A 91 -10.13 6.00 28.21
C GLU A 91 -9.69 4.67 28.83
N ILE A 92 -10.22 3.57 28.31
CA ILE A 92 -9.81 2.21 28.64
C ILE A 92 -9.45 1.52 27.34
N LEU A 93 -8.25 0.93 27.30
CA LEU A 93 -7.75 0.11 26.21
C LEU A 93 -7.48 -1.30 26.72
N MET A 94 -7.98 -2.30 25.99
CA MET A 94 -7.71 -3.71 26.25
C MET A 94 -7.17 -4.34 24.96
N TYR A 95 -6.03 -5.03 25.05
CA TYR A 95 -5.41 -5.67 23.89
C TYR A 95 -4.61 -6.90 24.34
N ASN A 96 -4.44 -7.85 23.43
CA ASN A 96 -3.49 -8.94 23.66
C ASN A 96 -2.06 -8.37 23.50
N GLY A 97 -1.30 -8.31 24.59
CA GLY A 97 0.11 -7.94 24.60
C GLY A 97 1.04 -9.15 24.38
N PRO A 98 2.36 -8.93 24.40
CA PRO A 98 3.36 -9.99 24.21
C PRO A 98 3.30 -11.11 25.26
N ILE A 99 2.65 -10.84 26.39
CA ILE A 99 2.64 -11.67 27.60
C ILE A 99 1.22 -12.06 28.06
N GLY A 100 0.20 -11.74 27.27
CA GLY A 100 -1.22 -11.97 27.61
C GLY A 100 -2.08 -10.70 27.50
N LEU A 101 -3.28 -10.71 28.08
CA LEU A 101 -4.18 -9.55 28.03
C LEU A 101 -3.61 -8.37 28.83
N GLU A 102 -3.43 -7.22 28.18
CA GLU A 102 -3.05 -5.97 28.81
C GLU A 102 -4.23 -5.01 28.87
N ILE A 103 -4.32 -4.28 29.98
CA ILE A 103 -5.36 -3.29 30.24
C ILE A 103 -4.67 -1.98 30.58
N VAL A 104 -4.98 -0.93 29.81
CA VAL A 104 -4.44 0.41 30.04
C VAL A 104 -5.60 1.36 30.28
N VAL A 105 -5.51 2.15 31.35
CA VAL A 105 -6.43 3.25 31.63
C VAL A 105 -5.72 4.59 31.47
N HIS A 106 -6.38 5.55 30.84
CA HIS A 106 -5.79 6.83 30.50
C HIS A 106 -6.78 7.98 30.83
N PRO A 107 -6.45 8.80 31.85
CA PRO A 107 -7.27 9.96 32.19
C PRO A 107 -6.87 11.16 31.32
N ARG A 108 -7.75 11.56 30.40
CA ARG A 108 -7.54 12.74 29.56
C ARG A 108 -7.88 14.00 30.38
N PRO A 109 -6.94 14.93 30.58
CA PRO A 109 -7.19 16.10 31.39
C PRO A 109 -8.13 17.09 30.69
N LEU A 110 -8.90 17.84 31.48
CA LEU A 110 -9.68 18.97 31.00
C LEU A 110 -8.74 20.04 30.43
N THR A 111 -8.86 20.33 29.13
CA THR A 111 -8.05 21.37 28.49
C THR A 111 -8.35 22.73 29.10
N VAL A 112 -7.45 23.23 29.94
CA VAL A 112 -7.43 24.63 30.37
C VAL A 112 -6.85 25.45 29.21
N ASP A 113 -7.55 26.50 28.79
CA ASP A 113 -7.03 27.47 27.81
C ASP A 113 -5.65 27.98 28.29
N GLY A 114 -4.59 27.62 27.56
CA GLY A 114 -3.19 27.80 27.96
C GLY A 114 -2.76 29.26 28.20
N ARG A 115 -3.64 30.22 27.96
CA ARG A 115 -3.44 31.65 28.28
C ARG A 115 -3.48 31.95 29.78
N ALA A 116 -3.95 31.01 30.62
CA ALA A 116 -4.11 31.22 32.06
C ALA A 116 -2.86 30.89 32.91
N MET A 117 -1.85 30.21 32.34
CA MET A 117 -0.64 29.83 33.09
C MET A 117 0.58 30.60 32.57
N GLN A 118 1.11 31.51 33.38
CA GLN A 118 2.38 32.20 33.11
C GLN A 118 3.54 31.19 33.18
N GLN A 119 4.05 30.66 32.07
CA GLN A 119 5.23 29.78 32.09
C GLN A 119 6.17 29.85 30.89
N THR A 120 7.42 29.44 31.15
CA THR A 120 8.65 29.65 30.38
C THR A 120 9.12 28.44 29.53
N ARG A 121 8.50 27.24 29.64
CA ARG A 121 8.81 26.03 28.82
C ARG A 121 7.57 25.12 28.60
N LEU A 122 7.57 24.32 27.53
CA LEU A 122 6.43 23.49 27.09
C LEU A 122 6.23 22.20 27.93
N ASP A 123 7.32 21.59 28.40
CA ASP A 123 7.28 20.33 29.16
C ASP A 123 6.65 20.51 30.56
N SER A 124 6.94 21.65 31.23
CA SER A 124 6.37 21.98 32.55
C SER A 124 4.86 22.19 32.52
N PHE A 125 4.31 22.64 31.38
CA PHE A 125 2.88 22.80 31.18
C PHE A 125 2.16 21.45 31.05
N THR A 126 2.76 20.52 30.30
CA THR A 126 2.17 19.17 30.10
C THR A 126 2.09 18.42 31.43
N ASP A 127 3.14 18.45 32.24
CA ASP A 127 3.15 17.77 33.54
C ASP A 127 2.14 18.41 34.50
N GLN A 128 1.98 19.73 34.50
CA GLN A 128 1.01 20.41 35.36
C GLN A 128 -0.44 20.17 34.98
N VAL A 129 -0.73 20.00 33.69
CA VAL A 129 -2.10 19.71 33.20
C VAL A 129 -2.48 18.25 33.48
N TYR A 130 -1.55 17.30 33.32
CA TYR A 130 -1.84 15.88 33.50
C TYR A 130 -1.75 15.40 34.95
N SER A 131 -0.89 16.00 35.78
CA SER A 131 -0.61 15.55 37.15
C SER A 131 -1.87 15.41 38.03
N PRO A 132 -2.84 16.35 38.06
CA PRO A 132 -4.03 16.21 38.88
C PRO A 132 -4.91 15.02 38.47
N ALA A 133 -5.12 14.85 37.15
CA ALA A 133 -5.92 13.76 36.59
C ALA A 133 -5.25 12.39 36.83
N LEU A 134 -3.94 12.31 36.60
CA LEU A 134 -3.15 11.11 36.86
C LEU A 134 -3.18 10.74 38.34
N SER A 135 -2.90 11.70 39.24
CA SER A 135 -2.85 11.45 40.68
C SER A 135 -4.16 10.87 41.22
N LYS A 136 -5.30 11.43 40.80
CA LYS A 136 -6.63 10.91 41.16
C LYS A 136 -6.85 9.48 40.67
N THR A 137 -6.41 9.20 39.46
CA THR A 137 -6.54 7.85 38.88
C THR A 137 -5.63 6.85 39.60
N VAL A 138 -4.40 7.24 39.95
CA VAL A 138 -3.47 6.44 40.74
C VAL A 138 -4.06 6.11 42.12
N GLU A 139 -4.66 7.09 42.81
CA GLU A 139 -5.33 6.89 44.11
C GLU A 139 -6.49 5.89 44.01
N ALA A 140 -7.33 6.02 42.98
CA ALA A 140 -8.44 5.09 42.74
C ALA A 140 -7.93 3.67 42.44
N VAL A 141 -6.91 3.54 41.59
CA VAL A 141 -6.27 2.24 41.29
C VAL A 141 -5.70 1.61 42.57
N LYS A 142 -4.91 2.34 43.37
CA LYS A 142 -4.35 1.81 44.63
C LYS A 142 -5.42 1.30 45.60
N ARG A 143 -6.61 1.91 45.59
CA ARG A 143 -7.70 1.56 46.52
C ARG A 143 -8.46 0.31 46.09
N HIS A 144 -8.70 0.15 44.79
CA HIS A 144 -9.58 -0.90 44.28
C HIS A 144 -8.81 -2.10 43.69
N LEU A 145 -7.53 -1.96 43.36
CA LEU A 145 -6.71 -3.03 42.80
C LEU A 145 -6.48 -4.16 43.83
N PRO A 146 -6.84 -5.41 43.50
CA PRO A 146 -6.54 -6.56 44.35
C PRO A 146 -5.03 -6.73 44.54
N LYS A 147 -4.62 -7.18 45.73
CA LYS A 147 -3.20 -7.40 46.10
C LYS A 147 -2.40 -8.34 45.16
N ARG A 148 -3.08 -9.09 44.30
CA ARG A 148 -2.46 -10.02 43.35
C ARG A 148 -2.25 -9.41 41.96
N MET A 149 -2.80 -8.24 41.69
CA MET A 149 -2.59 -7.52 40.43
C MET A 149 -1.57 -6.43 40.65
N ASP A 150 -0.81 -6.14 39.59
CA ASP A 150 0.20 -5.10 39.59
C ASP A 150 -0.30 -3.91 38.75
N ALA A 151 0.21 -2.73 39.06
CA ALA A 151 -0.10 -1.52 38.30
C ALA A 151 1.10 -0.60 38.22
N GLU A 152 1.19 0.09 37.10
CA GLU A 152 2.32 0.95 36.77
C GLU A 152 1.88 2.12 35.89
N VAL A 153 2.51 3.28 36.10
CA VAL A 153 2.37 4.48 35.26
C VAL A 153 3.39 4.40 34.14
N GLY A 154 2.99 4.79 32.94
CA GLY A 154 3.86 4.76 31.77
C GLY A 154 3.32 5.51 30.57
N THR A 155 3.99 5.31 29.45
CA THR A 155 3.55 5.74 28.12
C THR A 155 3.18 4.52 27.28
N LEU A 156 1.93 4.44 26.83
CA LEU A 156 1.51 3.48 25.81
C LEU A 156 1.86 4.01 24.42
N ASP A 157 2.61 3.25 23.64
CA ASP A 157 2.92 3.53 22.23
C ASP A 157 2.15 2.56 21.33
N LEU A 158 1.20 3.11 20.55
CA LEU A 158 0.40 2.38 19.57
C LEU A 158 1.04 2.40 18.18
N SER A 159 2.21 3.03 17.98
CA SER A 159 2.90 3.03 16.68
C SER A 159 3.22 1.63 16.12
N PRO A 160 3.51 0.60 16.94
CA PRO A 160 3.76 -0.76 16.46
C PRO A 160 2.58 -1.43 15.72
N VAL A 161 1.34 -0.95 15.92
CA VAL A 161 0.14 -1.60 15.33
C VAL A 161 0.05 -1.44 13.82
N GLY A 162 0.89 -0.59 13.22
CA GLY A 162 0.99 -0.40 11.77
C GLY A 162 0.68 1.01 11.30
N VAL A 163 0.96 1.31 10.04
CA VAL A 163 0.65 2.59 9.37
C VAL A 163 -0.69 2.58 8.66
N SER A 164 -1.16 1.42 8.22
CA SER A 164 -2.40 1.24 7.48
C SER A 164 -3.59 1.00 8.43
N ASP A 165 -4.74 1.56 8.04
CA ASP A 165 -5.97 1.48 8.82
C ASP A 165 -6.68 0.13 8.68
N VAL A 166 -7.20 -0.37 9.79
CA VAL A 166 -7.92 -1.65 9.85
C VAL A 166 -9.43 -1.44 9.92
N THR A 167 -10.19 -2.46 9.52
CA THR A 167 -11.64 -2.43 9.71
C THR A 167 -11.95 -2.44 11.19
N THR A 168 -12.66 -1.41 11.66
CA THR A 168 -12.97 -1.21 13.07
C THR A 168 -14.47 -1.19 13.27
N THR A 169 -14.93 -2.02 14.21
CA THR A 169 -16.31 -2.07 14.64
C THR A 169 -16.56 -1.07 15.75
N ARG A 170 -17.64 -0.29 15.65
CA ARG A 170 -18.11 0.62 16.69
C ARG A 170 -19.53 0.28 17.10
N LEU A 171 -19.83 0.35 18.40
CA LEU A 171 -21.19 0.24 18.91
C LEU A 171 -22.01 1.52 18.67
N PHE A 172 -23.26 1.33 18.27
CA PHE A 172 -24.27 2.37 18.09
C PHE A 172 -25.58 1.99 18.78
N VAL A 173 -26.33 3.01 19.19
CA VAL A 173 -27.75 2.89 19.55
C VAL A 173 -28.63 3.64 18.56
N THR A 174 -29.91 3.28 18.48
CA THR A 174 -30.95 4.11 17.85
C THR A 174 -31.54 5.08 18.86
N GLU A 175 -32.15 6.17 18.40
CA GLU A 175 -32.79 7.19 19.25
C GLU A 175 -33.76 6.60 20.28
N ASP A 176 -34.53 5.58 19.88
CA ASP A 176 -35.52 4.93 20.74
C ASP A 176 -34.97 3.78 21.58
N ALA A 177 -33.71 3.38 21.38
CA ALA A 177 -33.13 2.24 22.09
C ALA A 177 -32.73 2.64 23.51
N LYS A 178 -33.26 1.92 24.50
CA LYS A 178 -32.74 1.94 25.87
C LYS A 178 -31.80 0.77 26.03
N ILE A 179 -30.60 1.04 26.54
CA ILE A 179 -29.66 0.01 26.95
C ILE A 179 -30.35 -0.88 27.99
N SER A 180 -30.35 -2.19 27.79
CA SER A 180 -31.00 -3.11 28.74
C SER A 180 -30.22 -3.17 30.06
N HIS A 181 -30.91 -3.37 31.18
CA HIS A 181 -30.27 -3.68 32.47
C HIS A 181 -30.16 -5.21 32.57
N ASP A 182 -28.94 -5.73 32.49
CA ASP A 182 -28.59 -7.14 32.71
C ASP A 182 -29.39 -8.14 31.86
N GLY A 183 -28.86 -8.53 30.70
CA GLY A 183 -29.53 -9.42 29.74
C GLY A 183 -29.72 -10.87 30.18
N GLY A 184 -29.54 -11.20 31.47
CA GLY A 184 -29.61 -12.58 31.97
C GLY A 184 -28.66 -13.55 31.24
N LEU A 185 -27.55 -13.03 30.69
CA LEU A 185 -26.62 -13.81 29.89
C LEU A 185 -25.71 -14.65 30.79
N ASP A 186 -25.52 -15.91 30.43
CA ASP A 186 -24.60 -16.82 31.11
C ASP A 186 -23.12 -16.39 30.96
N ILE A 187 -22.80 -15.66 29.88
CA ILE A 187 -21.46 -15.19 29.54
C ILE A 187 -21.53 -13.70 29.19
N SER A 188 -20.62 -12.89 29.73
CA SER A 188 -20.58 -11.46 29.40
C SER A 188 -20.07 -11.20 27.99
N PRO A 189 -20.47 -10.09 27.35
CA PRO A 189 -20.07 -9.77 25.98
C PRO A 189 -18.55 -9.77 25.76
N LEU A 190 -17.78 -9.11 26.65
CA LEU A 190 -16.32 -9.08 26.54
C LEU A 190 -15.68 -10.46 26.72
N THR A 191 -16.22 -11.30 27.60
CA THR A 191 -15.73 -12.68 27.76
C THR A 191 -15.89 -13.44 26.45
N ALA A 192 -17.06 -13.35 25.81
CA ALA A 192 -17.31 -14.00 24.52
C ALA A 192 -16.38 -13.47 23.42
N ILE A 193 -16.17 -12.14 23.35
CA ILE A 193 -15.27 -11.52 22.35
C ILE A 193 -13.83 -11.98 22.54
N PHE A 194 -13.30 -11.93 23.76
CA PHE A 194 -11.90 -12.25 24.01
C PHE A 194 -11.63 -13.76 23.96
N GLN A 195 -12.60 -14.61 24.31
CA GLN A 195 -12.52 -16.06 24.06
C GLN A 195 -12.49 -16.37 22.56
N ALA A 196 -13.30 -15.68 21.76
CA ALA A 196 -13.26 -15.81 20.31
C ALA A 196 -11.91 -15.32 19.77
N ALA A 197 -11.40 -14.17 20.21
CA ALA A 197 -10.10 -13.65 19.80
C ALA A 197 -8.95 -14.60 20.18
N GLN A 198 -9.03 -15.21 21.36
CA GLN A 198 -8.06 -16.20 21.83
C GLN A 198 -8.08 -17.49 20.99
N THR A 199 -9.26 -18.10 20.84
CA THR A 199 -9.47 -19.33 20.02
C THR A 199 -9.03 -19.10 18.58
N TYR A 200 -9.41 -17.93 18.08
CA TYR A 200 -9.04 -17.27 16.84
C TYR A 200 -7.57 -16.97 16.61
N HIS A 201 -6.73 -16.86 17.65
CA HIS A 201 -5.45 -16.14 17.57
C HIS A 201 -5.57 -14.79 16.84
N ILE A 202 -6.58 -13.97 17.17
CA ILE A 202 -6.85 -12.68 16.52
C ILE A 202 -6.23 -11.56 17.35
N PRO A 203 -5.26 -10.81 16.80
CA PRO A 203 -4.76 -9.59 17.44
C PRO A 203 -5.80 -8.48 17.37
N PHE A 204 -6.03 -7.79 18.49
CA PHE A 204 -7.07 -6.77 18.61
C PHE A 204 -6.70 -5.62 19.54
N ILE A 205 -7.40 -4.49 19.38
CA ILE A 205 -7.50 -3.42 20.38
C ILE A 205 -8.97 -3.08 20.59
N TYR A 206 -9.44 -3.24 21.83
CA TYR A 206 -10.75 -2.81 22.29
C TYR A 206 -10.61 -1.50 23.06
N GLN A 207 -11.44 -0.50 22.73
CA GLN A 207 -11.41 0.82 23.35
C GLN A 207 -12.79 1.20 23.90
N VAL A 208 -12.80 1.77 25.11
CA VAL A 208 -13.96 2.46 25.68
C VAL A 208 -13.56 3.88 26.06
N LEU A 209 -14.39 4.85 25.70
CA LEU A 209 -14.26 6.26 26.08
C LEU A 209 -15.49 6.65 26.91
N LEU A 210 -15.25 7.29 28.06
CA LEU A 210 -16.26 7.63 29.05
C LEU A 210 -16.14 9.10 29.46
N ASP A 211 -17.24 9.82 29.40
CA ASP A 211 -17.37 11.15 30.00
C ASP A 211 -18.53 11.11 31.02
N LYS A 212 -18.42 11.79 32.18
CA LYS A 212 -19.55 11.81 33.14
C LYS A 212 -20.64 12.78 32.69
N SER A 213 -21.88 12.28 32.60
CA SER A 213 -23.08 13.08 32.38
C SER A 213 -23.98 13.00 33.60
N LYS A 214 -23.98 14.01 34.49
CA LYS A 214 -24.84 14.07 35.70
C LYS A 214 -24.81 12.78 36.56
N LYS A 215 -25.71 11.82 36.29
CA LYS A 215 -25.90 10.53 36.99
C LYS A 215 -25.66 9.31 36.09
N THR A 216 -25.22 9.52 34.86
CA THR A 216 -24.92 8.53 33.83
C THR A 216 -23.51 8.79 33.29
N TYR A 217 -23.03 7.86 32.46
CA TYR A 217 -21.82 8.02 31.67
C TYR A 217 -22.21 8.10 30.19
N ASP A 218 -21.61 9.02 29.46
CA ASP A 218 -21.66 9.05 28.01
C ASP A 218 -20.54 8.14 27.47
N LEU A 219 -20.91 7.04 26.83
CA LEU A 219 -20.01 5.94 26.48
C LEU A 219 -19.85 5.82 24.96
N SER A 220 -18.63 5.53 24.51
CA SER A 220 -18.32 5.04 23.16
C SER A 220 -17.43 3.81 23.25
N ALA A 221 -17.75 2.75 22.50
CA ALA A 221 -16.97 1.50 22.48
C ALA A 221 -16.64 1.04 21.05
N ARG A 222 -15.42 0.53 20.87
CA ARG A 222 -14.86 0.12 19.57
C ARG A 222 -13.98 -1.12 19.69
N LEU A 223 -13.86 -1.87 18.61
CA LEU A 223 -12.96 -3.01 18.45
C LEU A 223 -12.27 -2.93 17.09
N ALA A 224 -10.94 -2.86 17.08
CA ALA A 224 -10.09 -3.00 15.91
C ALA A 224 -9.46 -4.40 15.90
N THR A 225 -9.49 -5.10 14.77
CA THR A 225 -8.82 -6.39 14.57
C THR A 225 -7.78 -6.29 13.48
N TYR A 226 -6.63 -6.94 13.66
CA TYR A 226 -5.44 -6.69 12.82
C TYR A 226 -5.11 -7.81 11.82
N ARG A 227 -5.90 -8.89 11.77
CA ARG A 227 -5.74 -9.92 10.73
C ARG A 227 -6.04 -9.35 9.34
N PRO A 228 -5.20 -9.60 8.33
CA PRO A 228 -5.50 -9.28 6.94
C PRO A 228 -6.89 -9.72 6.49
N GLU A 229 -7.31 -10.96 6.80
CA GLU A 229 -8.63 -11.47 6.36
C GLU A 229 -9.83 -10.72 6.98
N HIS A 230 -9.61 -9.96 8.06
CA HIS A 230 -10.62 -9.15 8.74
C HIS A 230 -10.57 -7.68 8.31
N ASN A 231 -9.69 -7.32 7.37
CA ASN A 231 -9.56 -5.99 6.84
C ASN A 231 -10.22 -5.90 5.47
N TYR A 232 -11.21 -5.01 5.38
CA TYR A 232 -12.02 -4.85 4.18
C TYR A 232 -11.76 -3.47 3.57
N SER A 233 -11.61 -3.43 2.26
CA SER A 233 -11.43 -2.22 1.45
C SER A 233 -12.31 -2.29 0.21
N GLY A 234 -12.39 -1.18 -0.54
CA GLY A 234 -13.05 -1.19 -1.84
C GLY A 234 -14.56 -1.52 -1.81
N ARG A 235 -15.06 -1.94 -2.97
CA ARG A 235 -16.44 -2.35 -3.19
C ARG A 235 -16.67 -3.84 -2.85
N ARG A 236 -15.69 -4.71 -3.09
CA ARG A 236 -15.76 -6.13 -2.71
C ARG A 236 -15.80 -6.27 -1.20
N GLY A 237 -14.93 -5.55 -0.48
CA GLY A 237 -14.95 -5.54 0.98
C GLY A 237 -16.26 -5.00 1.55
N LEU A 238 -16.86 -3.98 0.92
CA LEU A 238 -18.20 -3.50 1.28
C LEU A 238 -19.27 -4.58 1.11
N ALA A 239 -19.32 -5.23 -0.06
CA ALA A 239 -20.28 -6.30 -0.35
C ALA A 239 -20.11 -7.46 0.62
N LYS A 240 -18.87 -7.91 0.85
CA LYS A 240 -18.56 -8.98 1.78
C LYS A 240 -19.00 -8.65 3.21
N LEU A 241 -18.74 -7.43 3.69
CA LEU A 241 -19.21 -6.99 5.01
C LEU A 241 -20.73 -6.88 5.10
N ALA A 242 -21.39 -6.38 4.05
CA ALA A 242 -22.85 -6.23 4.02
C ALA A 242 -23.55 -7.59 4.06
N GLU A 243 -23.06 -8.56 3.29
CA GLU A 243 -23.70 -9.87 3.14
C GLU A 243 -23.28 -10.90 4.20
N GLN A 244 -22.01 -10.90 4.63
CA GLN A 244 -21.49 -11.91 5.58
C GLN A 244 -21.27 -11.36 7.00
N GLY A 245 -21.19 -10.04 7.16
CA GLY A 245 -20.84 -9.39 8.41
C GLY A 245 -19.36 -9.50 8.77
N HIS A 246 -18.93 -8.73 9.78
CA HIS A 246 -17.59 -8.84 10.33
C HIS A 246 -17.48 -10.08 11.25
N PRO A 247 -16.42 -10.91 11.17
CA PRO A 247 -16.30 -12.12 12.00
C PRO A 247 -16.34 -11.85 13.51
N LEU A 248 -15.80 -10.70 13.95
CA LEU A 248 -15.82 -10.21 15.34
C LEU A 248 -16.69 -8.95 15.50
N ASP A 249 -17.85 -8.93 14.88
CA ASP A 249 -18.81 -7.83 15.04
C ASP A 249 -19.32 -7.74 16.50
N LEU A 250 -19.10 -6.60 17.16
CA LEU A 250 -19.57 -6.32 18.52
C LEU A 250 -21.10 -6.42 18.69
N SER A 251 -21.90 -6.28 17.63
CA SER A 251 -23.36 -6.38 17.76
C SER A 251 -23.83 -7.78 18.17
N ARG A 252 -23.10 -8.84 17.82
CA ARG A 252 -23.46 -10.22 18.17
C ARG A 252 -23.43 -10.47 19.69
N PRO A 253 -22.29 -10.27 20.38
CA PRO A 253 -22.22 -10.47 21.83
C PRO A 253 -23.01 -9.43 22.62
N PHE A 254 -23.28 -8.25 22.06
CA PHE A 254 -24.06 -7.20 22.72
C PHE A 254 -25.54 -7.12 22.30
N GLU A 255 -26.06 -8.10 21.53
CA GLU A 255 -27.44 -8.06 21.00
C GLU A 255 -28.50 -7.84 22.10
N ALA A 256 -28.33 -8.50 23.26
CA ALA A 256 -29.23 -8.38 24.41
C ALA A 256 -29.27 -6.97 25.05
N TYR A 257 -28.36 -6.07 24.66
CA TYR A 257 -28.26 -4.71 25.19
C TYR A 257 -28.85 -3.65 24.25
N ASN A 258 -29.53 -4.05 23.18
CA ASN A 258 -30.14 -3.16 22.17
C ASN A 258 -29.12 -2.24 21.47
N VAL A 259 -27.91 -2.75 21.23
CA VAL A 259 -26.88 -2.05 20.45
C VAL A 259 -26.69 -2.73 19.09
N THR A 260 -26.20 -1.95 18.14
CA THR A 260 -25.84 -2.39 16.78
C THR A 260 -24.46 -1.85 16.43
N THR A 261 -23.98 -2.10 15.21
CA THR A 261 -22.66 -1.62 14.75
C THR A 261 -22.72 -0.92 13.40
N ASN A 262 -21.58 -0.39 12.96
CA ASN A 262 -21.40 0.16 11.61
C ASN A 262 -21.45 -0.88 10.48
N HIS A 263 -21.43 -2.18 10.80
CA HIS A 263 -21.51 -3.22 9.77
C HIS A 263 -22.96 -3.70 9.53
N LYS A 264 -23.90 -3.40 10.44
CA LYS A 264 -25.27 -3.96 10.41
C LYS A 264 -26.32 -2.94 9.95
N GLY A 265 -26.93 -3.22 8.80
CA GLY A 265 -28.14 -2.53 8.33
C GLY A 265 -27.94 -1.06 7.90
N MET A 266 -26.74 -0.67 7.49
CA MET A 266 -26.44 0.68 7.00
C MET A 266 -26.50 0.81 5.47
N THR A 267 -26.41 -0.29 4.72
CA THR A 267 -26.25 -0.29 3.25
C THR A 267 -27.56 -0.29 2.46
N HIS A 268 -28.62 -0.93 2.99
CA HIS A 268 -29.91 -1.23 2.34
C HIS A 268 -30.60 -0.09 1.53
N LYS A 269 -30.27 1.19 1.75
CA LYS A 269 -30.87 2.32 1.00
C LYS A 269 -29.90 3.07 0.09
N HIS A 270 -28.65 2.63 0.04
CA HIS A 270 -27.53 3.34 -0.55
C HIS A 270 -26.72 2.46 -1.50
N TRP A 271 -26.69 1.15 -1.24
CA TRP A 271 -25.96 0.16 -2.00
C TRP A 271 -26.82 -1.08 -2.20
N ASP A 272 -26.81 -1.59 -3.43
CA ASP A 272 -27.25 -2.94 -3.76
C ASP A 272 -26.00 -3.82 -3.75
N THR A 273 -25.97 -4.81 -2.86
CA THR A 273 -24.81 -5.68 -2.64
C THR A 273 -25.17 -7.14 -2.80
N GLU A 274 -24.27 -7.91 -3.41
CA GLU A 274 -24.29 -9.36 -3.39
C GLU A 274 -22.85 -9.87 -3.25
N TYR A 275 -22.67 -10.99 -2.55
CA TYR A 275 -21.36 -11.62 -2.39
C TYR A 275 -21.51 -13.14 -2.28
N THR A 276 -20.82 -13.86 -3.15
CA THR A 276 -20.78 -15.32 -3.19
C THR A 276 -19.33 -15.80 -3.09
N LYS A 277 -19.03 -16.52 -2.01
CA LYS A 277 -17.73 -17.18 -1.82
C LYS A 277 -17.69 -18.45 -2.66
N ARG A 278 -16.71 -18.59 -3.54
CA ARG A 278 -16.47 -19.83 -4.31
C ARG A 278 -15.37 -20.65 -3.62
N ILE A 279 -15.49 -21.98 -3.70
CA ILE A 279 -14.51 -22.90 -3.07
C ILE A 279 -13.27 -23.03 -3.97
N ASP A 280 -13.46 -23.04 -5.30
CA ASP A 280 -12.38 -23.18 -6.29
C ASP A 280 -12.45 -22.05 -7.34
N GLY A 281 -12.09 -20.83 -6.95
CA GLY A 281 -12.00 -19.68 -7.85
C GLY A 281 -12.32 -18.35 -7.21
N ARG A 282 -12.22 -17.27 -8.00
CA ARG A 282 -12.45 -15.89 -7.53
C ARG A 282 -13.87 -15.72 -7.00
N ASP A 283 -13.99 -15.04 -5.86
CA ASP A 283 -15.28 -14.64 -5.30
C ASP A 283 -16.07 -13.81 -6.32
N GLN A 284 -17.39 -13.98 -6.32
CA GLN A 284 -18.27 -13.12 -7.10
C GLN A 284 -18.90 -12.08 -6.19
N PHE A 285 -18.89 -10.82 -6.62
CA PHE A 285 -19.53 -9.75 -5.88
C PHE A 285 -20.16 -8.71 -6.80
N THR A 286 -21.18 -8.04 -6.29
CA THR A 286 -21.73 -6.81 -6.85
C THR A 286 -21.85 -5.77 -5.75
N ALA A 287 -21.55 -4.52 -6.07
CA ALA A 287 -21.77 -3.37 -5.19
C ALA A 287 -22.05 -2.15 -6.07
N SER A 288 -23.33 -1.86 -6.28
CA SER A 288 -23.78 -0.73 -7.09
C SER A 288 -24.55 0.28 -6.25
N TYR A 289 -24.53 1.54 -6.69
CA TYR A 289 -25.32 2.58 -6.05
C TYR A 289 -26.82 2.29 -6.17
N SER A 290 -27.51 2.30 -5.04
CA SER A 290 -28.97 2.32 -5.02
C SER A 290 -29.46 3.76 -5.23
N TYR A 291 -30.44 3.93 -6.12
CA TYR A 291 -31.04 5.23 -6.42
C TYR A 291 -32.44 5.41 -5.81
N GLU A 292 -32.81 4.57 -4.84
CA GLU A 292 -34.10 4.65 -4.14
C GLU A 292 -34.37 6.02 -3.51
N GLN A 293 -33.32 6.75 -3.11
CA GLN A 293 -33.43 8.05 -2.45
C GLN A 293 -33.45 9.25 -3.42
N VAL A 294 -33.41 9.01 -4.74
CA VAL A 294 -33.43 10.11 -5.72
C VAL A 294 -34.78 10.83 -5.67
N SER A 295 -34.72 12.16 -5.52
CA SER A 295 -35.91 13.02 -5.53
C SER A 295 -35.59 14.39 -6.15
N ALA A 296 -36.61 15.24 -6.33
CA ALA A 296 -36.43 16.61 -6.81
C ALA A 296 -35.47 17.45 -5.95
N TYR A 297 -35.32 17.11 -4.67
CA TYR A 297 -34.45 17.79 -3.71
C TYR A 297 -33.14 17.04 -3.43
N LYS A 298 -32.97 15.85 -4.01
CA LYS A 298 -31.80 15.00 -3.80
C LYS A 298 -31.44 14.29 -5.12
N PRO A 299 -30.68 14.96 -6.01
CA PRO A 299 -30.33 14.40 -7.32
C PRO A 299 -29.30 13.27 -7.20
N ARG A 300 -29.12 12.48 -8.27
CA ARG A 300 -28.21 11.32 -8.32
C ARG A 300 -26.79 11.61 -7.81
N PRO A 301 -26.13 12.75 -8.14
CA PRO A 301 -24.78 13.02 -7.62
C PRO A 301 -24.74 13.14 -6.09
N GLU A 302 -25.80 13.66 -5.47
CA GLU A 302 -25.89 13.75 -4.02
C GLU A 302 -26.12 12.38 -3.37
N VAL A 303 -26.97 11.54 -3.96
CA VAL A 303 -27.14 10.14 -3.53
C VAL A 303 -25.83 9.35 -3.61
N ARG A 304 -25.06 9.50 -4.70
CA ARG A 304 -23.73 8.86 -4.83
C ARG A 304 -22.75 9.33 -3.76
N ARG A 305 -22.70 10.64 -3.47
CA ARG A 305 -21.84 11.20 -2.41
C ARG A 305 -22.20 10.66 -1.02
N GLU A 306 -23.49 10.53 -0.73
CA GLU A 306 -23.92 9.90 0.53
C GLU A 306 -23.59 8.42 0.58
N ALA A 307 -23.87 7.66 -0.49
CA ALA A 307 -23.53 6.24 -0.56
C ALA A 307 -22.03 6.01 -0.34
N GLN A 308 -21.17 6.85 -0.92
CA GLN A 308 -19.72 6.80 -0.68
C GLN A 308 -19.36 7.04 0.79
N LYS A 309 -19.98 8.02 1.47
CA LYS A 309 -19.80 8.22 2.92
C LYS A 309 -20.27 7.01 3.73
N ILE A 310 -21.37 6.37 3.34
CA ILE A 310 -21.85 5.15 4.00
C ILE A 310 -20.84 4.00 3.83
N LYS A 311 -20.25 3.84 2.63
CA LYS A 311 -19.18 2.87 2.40
C LYS A 311 -18.02 3.08 3.37
N GLU A 312 -17.53 4.31 3.50
CA GLU A 312 -16.44 4.65 4.42
C GLU A 312 -16.76 4.33 5.89
N ILE A 313 -18.01 4.58 6.32
CA ILE A 313 -18.48 4.26 7.68
C ILE A 313 -18.52 2.75 7.91
N VAL A 314 -19.06 1.99 6.95
CA VAL A 314 -19.19 0.53 7.03
C VAL A 314 -17.82 -0.14 7.04
N LEU A 315 -16.88 0.31 6.20
CA LEU A 315 -15.50 -0.19 6.18
C LEU A 315 -14.72 0.13 7.48
N GLY A 316 -15.13 1.17 8.21
CA GLY A 316 -14.65 1.44 9.57
C GLY A 316 -13.23 2.01 9.68
N LYS A 317 -12.55 2.34 8.58
CA LYS A 317 -11.17 2.86 8.58
C LYS A 317 -11.02 4.16 9.37
N LYS A 318 -12.00 5.05 9.25
CA LYS A 318 -12.06 6.30 10.04
C LYS A 318 -12.25 6.04 11.55
N GLU A 319 -12.95 4.97 11.92
CA GLU A 319 -13.09 4.57 13.33
C GLU A 319 -11.77 4.04 13.89
N HIS A 320 -10.93 3.38 13.09
CA HIS A 320 -9.57 3.01 13.51
C HIS A 320 -8.72 4.24 13.84
N ARG A 321 -8.69 5.25 12.95
CA ARG A 321 -7.98 6.51 13.21
C ARG A 321 -8.49 7.21 14.48
N ARG A 322 -9.81 7.24 14.65
CA ARG A 322 -10.44 7.80 15.86
C ARG A 322 -10.06 7.02 17.11
N LEU A 323 -9.96 5.69 17.04
CA LEU A 323 -9.47 4.84 18.12
C LEU A 323 -8.02 5.17 18.46
N LEU A 324 -7.13 5.18 17.47
CA LEU A 324 -5.72 5.51 17.68
C LEU A 324 -5.52 6.91 18.27
N ASN A 325 -6.42 7.85 18.00
CA ASN A 325 -6.38 9.22 18.52
C ASN A 325 -7.17 9.44 19.82
N GLY A 326 -7.86 8.43 20.35
CA GLY A 326 -8.70 8.57 21.55
C GLY A 326 -9.82 9.59 21.33
N ASN A 327 -10.36 9.66 20.10
CA ASN A 327 -11.35 10.63 19.69
C ASN A 327 -12.72 9.95 19.60
N ALA A 328 -13.70 10.39 20.39
CA ALA A 328 -15.04 9.80 20.40
C ALA A 328 -16.01 10.34 19.33
N SER A 329 -15.60 11.27 18.48
CA SER A 329 -16.45 11.82 17.40
C SER A 329 -16.95 10.73 16.46
N TRP A 330 -18.05 11.01 15.75
CA TRP A 330 -18.60 10.13 14.70
C TRP A 330 -19.14 10.97 13.55
N ASP A 331 -19.44 10.33 12.43
CA ASP A 331 -19.91 11.04 11.23
C ASP A 331 -21.36 11.55 11.42
N PRO A 332 -21.64 12.83 11.14
CA PRO A 332 -22.96 13.42 11.36
C PRO A 332 -24.09 12.69 10.63
N ILE A 333 -23.80 12.08 9.47
CA ILE A 333 -24.79 11.30 8.69
C ILE A 333 -25.34 10.10 9.48
N CYS A 334 -24.56 9.51 10.39
CA CYS A 334 -25.04 8.45 11.28
C CYS A 334 -26.25 8.93 12.10
N LYS A 335 -26.15 10.14 12.68
CA LYS A 335 -27.25 10.72 13.45
C LYS A 335 -28.40 11.16 12.55
N HIS A 336 -28.10 12.00 11.56
CA HIS A 336 -29.12 12.72 10.80
C HIS A 336 -29.89 11.85 9.80
N SER A 337 -29.27 10.81 9.27
CA SER A 337 -29.85 10.01 8.18
C SER A 337 -30.05 8.54 8.56
N LEU A 338 -29.23 7.99 9.46
CA LEU A 338 -29.27 6.56 9.79
C LEU A 338 -29.89 6.24 11.15
N ASN A 339 -30.24 7.24 11.97
CA ASN A 339 -30.68 7.04 13.36
C ASN A 339 -29.67 6.18 14.16
N ARG A 340 -28.40 6.60 14.15
CA ARG A 340 -27.27 5.89 14.76
C ARG A 340 -26.43 6.85 15.59
N TYR A 341 -26.35 6.59 16.88
CA TYR A 341 -25.61 7.39 17.85
C TYR A 341 -24.41 6.59 18.36
N GLY A 342 -23.21 7.06 18.01
CA GLY A 342 -21.94 6.42 18.39
C GLY A 342 -21.50 6.75 19.83
N ARG A 343 -22.26 7.60 20.50
CA ARG A 343 -22.18 7.93 21.92
C ARG A 343 -23.57 7.79 22.54
N PHE A 344 -23.63 7.15 23.69
CA PHE A 344 -24.90 6.85 24.35
C PHE A 344 -24.75 6.78 25.87
N GLU A 345 -25.83 7.13 26.56
CA GLU A 345 -25.86 7.17 28.00
C GLU A 345 -26.03 5.77 28.61
N VAL A 346 -25.19 5.46 29.60
CA VAL A 346 -25.29 4.27 30.45
C VAL A 346 -25.32 4.66 31.92
N THR A 347 -26.13 3.98 32.71
CA THR A 347 -26.10 4.08 34.17
C THR A 347 -24.94 3.27 34.75
N PRO A 348 -24.51 3.52 36.01
CA PRO A 348 -23.49 2.69 36.66
C PRO A 348 -23.80 1.18 36.67
N ALA A 349 -25.08 0.80 36.79
CA ALA A 349 -25.49 -0.60 36.74
C ALA A 349 -25.33 -1.24 35.35
N GLN A 350 -25.36 -0.45 34.28
CA GLN A 350 -25.24 -0.91 32.89
C GLN A 350 -23.80 -0.91 32.37
N LEU A 351 -22.83 -0.42 33.14
CA LEU A 351 -21.47 -0.19 32.68
C LEU A 351 -20.66 -1.50 32.56
N LYS A 352 -20.89 -2.44 33.47
CA LYS A 352 -20.10 -3.68 33.61
C LYS A 352 -19.89 -4.46 32.29
N PRO A 353 -20.90 -4.69 31.42
CA PRO A 353 -20.72 -5.44 30.17
C PRO A 353 -19.72 -4.81 29.19
N PHE A 354 -19.41 -3.52 29.33
CA PHE A 354 -18.51 -2.79 28.43
C PHE A 354 -17.07 -2.71 28.93
N VAL A 355 -16.83 -2.91 30.23
CA VAL A 355 -15.53 -2.67 30.89
C VAL A 355 -15.13 -3.80 31.84
N GLU A 356 -15.73 -4.98 31.75
CA GLU A 356 -15.35 -6.12 32.58
C GLU A 356 -13.90 -6.55 32.31
N VAL A 357 -13.14 -6.77 33.38
CA VAL A 357 -11.83 -7.41 33.30
C VAL A 357 -12.03 -8.90 33.07
N VAL A 358 -11.56 -9.42 31.94
CA VAL A 358 -11.66 -10.83 31.57
C VAL A 358 -10.32 -11.53 31.84
N PRO A 359 -10.20 -12.32 32.94
CA PRO A 359 -8.95 -13.00 33.29
C PRO A 359 -8.75 -14.27 32.45
N LEU A 360 -8.48 -14.11 31.16
CA LEU A 360 -8.15 -15.22 30.25
C LEU A 360 -6.65 -15.49 30.24
N GLU A 361 -6.28 -16.77 30.30
CA GLU A 361 -4.91 -17.25 30.17
C GLU A 361 -4.53 -17.40 28.70
N TRP A 362 -3.63 -16.56 28.20
CA TRP A 362 -3.14 -16.63 26.82
C TRP A 362 -1.88 -17.49 26.74
N THR A 363 -1.85 -18.43 25.80
CA THR A 363 -0.72 -19.35 25.59
C THR A 363 0.16 -18.97 24.40
N THR A 364 -0.30 -18.06 23.54
CA THR A 364 0.40 -17.62 22.33
C THR A 364 0.28 -16.12 22.13
N ASN A 365 1.27 -15.48 21.49
CA ASN A 365 1.18 -14.09 21.03
C ASN A 365 0.70 -14.05 19.56
N PRO A 366 -0.56 -13.66 19.28
CA PRO A 366 -1.08 -13.66 17.92
C PRO A 366 -0.55 -12.51 17.04
N TRP A 367 0.17 -11.53 17.61
CA TRP A 367 0.87 -10.52 16.81
C TRP A 367 2.06 -11.10 16.05
N LYS A 368 2.60 -12.26 16.47
CA LYS A 368 3.69 -12.96 15.76
C LYS A 368 3.24 -13.58 14.44
N LEU A 369 1.92 -13.65 14.18
CA LEU A 369 1.35 -14.08 12.89
C LEU A 369 1.28 -12.95 11.87
N LEU A 370 1.56 -11.70 12.26
CA LEU A 370 1.38 -10.55 11.40
C LEU A 370 2.72 -10.01 10.92
N SER A 371 2.86 -9.91 9.60
CA SER A 371 3.94 -9.17 8.97
C SER A 371 3.66 -7.65 9.05
N GLY A 372 4.70 -6.85 9.30
CA GLY A 372 4.59 -5.37 9.36
C GLY A 372 3.87 -4.77 10.59
N ARG A 373 3.23 -5.60 11.44
CA ARG A 373 2.53 -5.15 12.67
C ARG A 373 3.09 -5.82 13.92
N SER A 374 2.87 -5.17 15.07
CA SER A 374 3.27 -5.69 16.38
C SER A 374 2.37 -5.15 17.48
N ALA A 375 2.38 -5.83 18.63
CA ALA A 375 1.64 -5.40 19.81
C ALA A 375 2.02 -3.98 20.25
N PRO A 376 1.09 -3.19 20.80
CA PRO A 376 1.42 -1.96 21.50
C PRO A 376 2.54 -2.17 22.53
N THR A 377 3.40 -1.16 22.69
CA THR A 377 4.48 -1.19 23.69
C THR A 377 4.20 -0.21 24.81
N PHE A 378 4.30 -0.66 26.06
CA PHE A 378 4.15 0.20 27.23
C PHE A 378 5.51 0.46 27.87
N ASN A 379 5.87 1.73 27.99
CA ASN A 379 7.12 2.17 28.62
C ASN A 379 6.83 2.64 30.04
N THR A 380 7.26 1.87 31.04
CA THR A 380 7.01 2.14 32.47
C THR A 380 7.87 3.27 33.00
N HIS A 381 7.24 4.23 33.70
CA HIS A 381 7.90 5.33 34.41
C HIS A 381 7.89 5.11 35.93
N GLU A 382 6.79 4.57 36.48
CA GLU A 382 6.60 4.39 37.92
C GLU A 382 5.81 3.10 38.21
N ILE A 383 6.24 2.33 39.21
CA ILE A 383 5.48 1.17 39.70
C ILE A 383 4.56 1.63 40.85
N ILE A 384 3.25 1.47 40.67
CA ILE A 384 2.21 1.91 41.63
C ILE A 384 1.97 0.85 42.70
N THR A 385 1.89 -0.41 42.30
CA THR A 385 1.60 -1.57 43.16
C THR A 385 2.30 -2.80 42.58
N THR A 386 2.98 -3.56 43.44
CA THR A 386 3.59 -4.84 43.07
C THR A 386 3.21 -5.92 44.08
N SER A 387 2.80 -7.06 43.55
CA SER A 387 2.55 -8.32 44.24
C SER A 387 3.81 -9.17 44.37
N GLY A 388 4.91 -8.77 43.72
CA GLY A 388 6.16 -9.54 43.61
C GLY A 388 6.08 -10.72 42.65
N MET A 389 4.98 -10.86 41.89
CA MET A 389 4.71 -12.01 41.01
C MET A 389 4.73 -11.68 39.50
N THR A 390 5.01 -10.43 39.12
CA THR A 390 5.17 -10.05 37.71
C THR A 390 6.53 -9.38 37.49
N ALA A 391 7.26 -9.81 36.45
CA ALA A 391 8.54 -9.21 36.08
C ALA A 391 8.29 -7.80 35.54
N ALA A 392 8.57 -6.79 36.36
CA ALA A 392 8.52 -5.39 35.95
C ALA A 392 9.55 -5.14 34.85
N SER A 393 9.11 -4.62 33.70
CA SER A 393 10.00 -4.18 32.63
C SER A 393 10.35 -2.71 32.84
N LEU A 394 11.42 -2.43 33.57
CA LEU A 394 12.06 -1.11 33.55
C LEU A 394 12.72 -0.96 32.16
N GLY A 395 12.04 -0.30 31.24
CA GLY A 395 12.61 0.07 29.95
C GLY A 395 13.35 1.39 30.06
N GLU A 396 14.63 1.42 29.72
CA GLU A 396 15.36 2.68 29.51
C GLU A 396 14.74 3.44 28.34
N GLY A 397 14.33 4.68 28.59
CA GLY A 397 13.80 5.56 27.58
C GLY A 397 14.88 5.95 26.57
N THR A 398 14.96 5.21 25.47
CA THR A 398 15.70 5.65 24.27
C THR A 398 14.79 6.50 23.41
N ILE A 399 15.01 7.82 23.47
CA ILE A 399 14.58 8.74 22.42
C ILE A 399 15.59 8.54 21.29
N ASN A 400 15.39 7.51 20.46
CA ASN A 400 16.16 7.36 19.24
C ASN A 400 15.66 8.43 18.26
N LEU A 401 16.46 9.49 18.12
CA LEU A 401 16.45 10.35 16.94
C LEU A 401 16.70 9.46 15.71
N PRO A 402 16.10 9.76 14.55
CA PRO A 402 16.44 9.05 13.32
C PRO A 402 17.94 9.19 13.08
N GLU A 403 18.65 8.08 12.95
CA GLU A 403 19.96 8.08 12.34
C GLU A 403 19.79 8.55 10.89
N ASP A 404 20.49 9.62 10.58
CA ASP A 404 20.69 10.10 9.21
C ASP A 404 21.47 9.00 8.50
N THR A 405 20.79 8.17 7.70
CA THR A 405 21.47 7.18 6.87
C THR A 405 22.23 7.92 5.79
N ASP A 406 23.56 7.85 5.90
CA ASP A 406 24.56 8.37 4.99
C ASP A 406 24.22 8.10 3.51
N GLY A 407 24.53 9.10 2.69
CA GLY A 407 24.27 9.14 1.26
C GLY A 407 24.98 8.04 0.49
N VAL A 408 24.20 7.06 0.04
CA VAL A 408 24.55 6.20 -1.10
C VAL A 408 23.91 6.82 -2.34
N ALA A 409 24.72 7.12 -3.35
CA ALA A 409 24.36 7.96 -4.51
C ALA A 409 23.18 7.45 -5.38
N ASN A 410 22.70 6.22 -5.16
CA ASN A 410 21.66 5.59 -5.98
C ASN A 410 20.32 5.28 -5.26
N LYS A 411 20.14 5.63 -3.99
CA LYS A 411 18.92 5.24 -3.24
C LYS A 411 17.65 6.08 -3.51
N GLY A 412 17.58 6.79 -4.63
CA GLY A 412 16.48 7.72 -4.90
C GLY A 412 16.40 8.88 -3.89
N SER A 413 15.41 9.77 -4.04
CA SER A 413 15.21 10.89 -3.11
C SER A 413 14.68 10.41 -1.74
N VAL A 414 14.87 11.19 -0.67
CA VAL A 414 14.25 10.89 0.64
C VAL A 414 12.72 10.73 0.53
N GLN A 415 12.09 11.50 -0.36
CA GLN A 415 10.66 11.35 -0.65
C GLN A 415 10.33 10.02 -1.35
N HIS A 416 11.21 9.54 -2.24
CA HIS A 416 11.09 8.23 -2.91
C HIS A 416 11.13 7.09 -1.89
N GLN A 417 12.16 7.09 -1.04
CA GLN A 417 12.33 6.09 0.01
C GLN A 417 11.16 6.10 0.99
N SER A 418 10.68 7.30 1.37
CA SER A 418 9.51 7.45 2.24
C SER A 418 8.23 6.90 1.62
N LEU A 419 8.03 7.10 0.32
CA LEU A 419 6.91 6.49 -0.41
C LEU A 419 7.07 4.97 -0.47
N GLY A 420 8.23 4.46 -0.87
CA GLY A 420 8.48 3.02 -0.96
C GLY A 420 8.28 2.30 0.37
N MET A 421 8.85 2.82 1.46
CA MET A 421 8.63 2.29 2.81
C MET A 421 7.15 2.31 3.21
N PHE A 422 6.41 3.36 2.85
CA PHE A 422 4.97 3.43 3.14
C PHE A 422 4.18 2.38 2.34
N VAL A 423 4.50 2.20 1.05
CA VAL A 423 3.80 1.28 0.16
C VAL A 423 4.06 -0.16 0.56
N ILE A 424 5.32 -0.58 0.63
CA ILE A 424 5.72 -1.94 1.03
C ILE A 424 5.07 -2.29 2.36
N ARG A 425 5.18 -1.39 3.35
CA ARG A 425 4.57 -1.61 4.66
C ARG A 425 3.04 -1.74 4.58
N THR A 426 2.37 -0.93 3.77
CA THR A 426 0.90 -1.01 3.60
C THR A 426 0.47 -2.34 2.96
N LEU A 427 1.22 -2.82 1.96
CA LEU A 427 0.99 -4.10 1.30
C LEU A 427 1.20 -5.26 2.28
N THR A 428 2.34 -5.29 2.97
CA THR A 428 2.66 -6.31 3.97
C THR A 428 1.68 -6.33 5.14
N GLU A 429 1.29 -5.15 5.66
CA GLU A 429 0.27 -5.04 6.72
C GLU A 429 -1.14 -5.46 6.27
N GLY A 430 -1.38 -5.48 4.95
CA GLY A 430 -2.59 -5.97 4.30
C GLY A 430 -2.55 -7.45 3.92
N GLY A 431 -1.44 -8.14 4.19
CA GLY A 431 -1.26 -9.58 3.97
C GLY A 431 -0.71 -9.97 2.60
N ASP A 432 -0.20 -9.00 1.83
CA ASP A 432 0.55 -9.26 0.60
C ASP A 432 2.03 -9.50 0.92
N GLU A 433 2.66 -10.40 0.18
CA GLU A 433 4.11 -10.60 0.24
C GLU A 433 4.79 -9.57 -0.67
N ALA A 434 5.70 -8.79 -0.10
CA ALA A 434 6.38 -7.68 -0.78
C ALA A 434 7.86 -7.65 -0.38
N GLU A 435 8.73 -7.63 -1.38
CA GLU A 435 10.18 -7.62 -1.25
C GLU A 435 10.76 -6.34 -1.86
N GLU A 436 11.53 -5.58 -1.08
CA GLU A 436 12.25 -4.41 -1.59
C GLU A 436 13.41 -4.87 -2.46
N VAL A 437 13.53 -4.33 -3.68
CA VAL A 437 14.64 -4.68 -4.59
C VAL A 437 15.78 -3.69 -4.35
N GLU A 438 16.97 -4.22 -4.06
CA GLU A 438 18.17 -3.40 -3.91
C GLU A 438 18.54 -2.74 -5.24
N GLN A 439 18.56 -1.41 -5.25
CA GLN A 439 18.83 -0.62 -6.46
C GLN A 439 20.30 -0.74 -6.86
N THR A 440 20.56 -1.25 -8.06
CA THR A 440 21.90 -1.31 -8.69
C THR A 440 22.08 -0.15 -9.68
N SER A 441 23.12 -0.17 -10.52
CA SER A 441 23.24 0.74 -11.68
C SER A 441 22.28 0.38 -12.81
N GLU A 442 21.60 -0.76 -12.72
CA GLU A 442 20.66 -1.27 -13.72
C GLU A 442 19.24 -0.83 -13.39
N SER A 443 18.40 -0.74 -14.42
CA SER A 443 17.01 -0.30 -14.25
C SER A 443 16.16 -1.48 -13.77
N VAL A 444 16.04 -1.63 -12.44
CA VAL A 444 15.20 -2.63 -11.77
C VAL A 444 13.93 -2.00 -11.18
N SER A 445 12.92 -2.80 -10.84
CA SER A 445 11.74 -2.30 -10.11
C SER A 445 12.07 -1.88 -8.68
N ASP A 446 11.20 -1.10 -8.02
CA ASP A 446 11.40 -0.70 -6.63
C ASP A 446 11.08 -1.86 -5.65
N CYS A 447 10.12 -2.71 -5.99
CA CYS A 447 9.78 -3.90 -5.20
C CYS A 447 9.20 -5.03 -6.07
N LEU A 448 9.20 -6.25 -5.55
CA LEU A 448 8.47 -7.39 -6.10
C LEU A 448 7.34 -7.80 -5.18
N LEU A 449 6.19 -8.15 -5.78
CA LEU A 449 5.04 -8.67 -5.05
C LEU A 449 4.71 -10.06 -5.56
N TYR A 450 4.34 -10.93 -4.63
CA TYR A 450 3.97 -12.32 -4.89
C TYR A 450 2.49 -12.51 -4.51
N PRO A 451 1.56 -12.11 -5.39
CA PRO A 451 0.12 -12.21 -5.14
C PRO A 451 -0.36 -13.67 -5.07
N ASP A 452 -1.10 -14.01 -4.02
CA ASP A 452 -1.84 -15.26 -3.96
C ASP A 452 -3.01 -15.23 -4.97
N ASP A 453 -3.14 -16.27 -5.81
CA ASP A 453 -4.19 -16.40 -6.83
C ASP A 453 -4.34 -15.17 -7.76
N GLN A 454 -3.21 -14.51 -8.07
CA GLN A 454 -3.15 -13.28 -8.87
C GLN A 454 -4.05 -12.18 -8.32
N TYR A 455 -4.00 -11.98 -7.00
CA TYR A 455 -4.78 -10.98 -6.30
C TYR A 455 -3.98 -10.24 -5.22
N LEU A 456 -4.01 -8.91 -5.26
CA LEU A 456 -3.43 -8.06 -4.21
C LEU A 456 -4.47 -7.78 -3.12
N LYS A 457 -4.27 -8.33 -1.93
CA LYS A 457 -5.20 -8.28 -0.79
C LYS A 457 -5.32 -6.87 -0.22
N ALA A 458 -4.22 -6.14 -0.08
CA ALA A 458 -4.23 -4.80 0.51
C ALA A 458 -4.99 -3.79 -0.38
N LEU A 459 -4.85 -3.93 -1.70
CA LEU A 459 -5.50 -3.08 -2.69
C LEU A 459 -6.88 -3.57 -3.14
N ASP A 460 -7.23 -4.83 -2.83
CA ASP A 460 -8.50 -5.45 -3.24
C ASP A 460 -8.66 -5.47 -4.78
N CYS A 461 -7.59 -5.74 -5.53
CA CYS A 461 -7.60 -5.79 -7.00
C CYS A 461 -6.97 -7.07 -7.58
N PRO A 462 -7.50 -7.58 -8.72
CA PRO A 462 -6.86 -8.64 -9.47
C PRO A 462 -5.63 -8.11 -10.22
N VAL A 463 -4.68 -9.00 -10.46
CA VAL A 463 -3.53 -8.78 -11.34
C VAL A 463 -3.47 -9.89 -12.39
N THR A 464 -2.56 -9.76 -13.36
CA THR A 464 -2.48 -10.65 -14.53
C THR A 464 -1.29 -11.62 -14.49
N SER A 465 -0.47 -11.56 -13.44
CA SER A 465 0.76 -12.36 -13.30
C SER A 465 0.97 -12.80 -11.85
N ASP A 466 1.80 -13.82 -11.66
CA ASP A 466 2.16 -14.39 -10.36
C ASP A 466 3.27 -13.60 -9.64
N ILE A 467 3.97 -12.73 -10.39
CA ILE A 467 4.94 -11.76 -9.87
C ILE A 467 4.55 -10.39 -10.42
N VAL A 468 4.49 -9.39 -9.54
CA VAL A 468 4.14 -8.00 -9.91
C VAL A 468 5.30 -7.08 -9.60
N ASN A 469 5.73 -6.28 -10.59
CA ASN A 469 6.72 -5.24 -10.39
C ASN A 469 6.07 -4.00 -9.74
N GLY A 470 6.57 -3.60 -8.57
CA GLY A 470 6.16 -2.38 -7.89
C GLY A 470 7.03 -1.19 -8.29
N GLU A 471 6.40 -0.13 -8.76
CA GLU A 471 7.05 1.08 -9.27
C GLU A 471 6.55 2.30 -8.49
N PHE A 472 7.43 2.98 -7.76
CA PHE A 472 7.08 4.06 -6.85
C PHE A 472 7.49 5.42 -7.44
N GLU A 473 6.53 6.27 -7.73
CA GLU A 473 6.75 7.50 -8.47
C GLU A 473 6.64 8.73 -7.56
N SER A 474 7.79 9.21 -7.06
CA SER A 474 7.91 10.39 -6.19
C SER A 474 8.39 11.68 -6.91
N LYS A 475 8.25 12.83 -6.24
CA LYS A 475 8.26 14.21 -6.77
C LYS A 475 9.44 14.59 -7.72
N THR A 476 9.22 14.45 -9.02
CA THR A 476 9.50 15.46 -10.07
C THR A 476 8.84 14.92 -11.34
N SER A 477 7.72 15.52 -11.75
CA SER A 477 7.04 15.33 -13.05
C SER A 477 7.54 14.10 -13.83
N SER A 478 6.95 12.92 -13.58
CA SER A 478 7.29 11.72 -14.34
C SER A 478 7.20 12.09 -15.81
N LYS A 479 8.37 12.27 -16.43
CA LYS A 479 8.42 12.39 -17.88
C LYS A 479 7.76 11.11 -18.36
N PRO A 480 6.86 11.18 -19.35
CA PRO A 480 6.16 9.99 -19.85
C PRO A 480 7.11 8.81 -20.02
N SER A 481 8.30 9.07 -20.59
CA SER A 481 9.36 8.08 -20.81
C SER A 481 9.87 7.33 -19.58
N LYS A 482 9.79 7.86 -18.35
CA LYS A 482 10.19 7.11 -17.14
C LYS A 482 9.17 6.05 -16.76
N THR A 483 7.92 6.48 -16.57
CA THR A 483 6.80 5.57 -16.28
C THR A 483 6.66 4.52 -17.38
N LEU A 484 6.81 4.93 -18.64
CA LEU A 484 6.70 4.02 -19.77
C LEU A 484 7.88 3.05 -19.88
N ALA A 485 9.11 3.47 -19.54
CA ALA A 485 10.25 2.55 -19.51
C ALA A 485 10.06 1.43 -18.45
N ASN A 486 9.53 1.77 -17.28
CA ASN A 486 9.20 0.76 -16.27
C ASN A 486 8.05 -0.16 -16.74
N ALA A 487 7.08 0.40 -17.47
CA ALA A 487 5.99 -0.37 -18.06
C ALA A 487 6.47 -1.32 -19.18
N ASP A 488 7.41 -0.87 -20.02
CA ASP A 488 8.07 -1.71 -21.03
C ASP A 488 8.83 -2.86 -20.36
N ARG A 489 9.57 -2.59 -19.29
CA ARG A 489 10.29 -3.63 -18.54
C ARG A 489 9.33 -4.72 -18.06
N ALA A 490 8.24 -4.33 -17.39
CA ALA A 490 7.24 -5.28 -16.92
C ALA A 490 6.58 -6.05 -18.08
N ASN A 491 6.25 -5.36 -19.17
CA ASN A 491 5.65 -5.97 -20.37
C ASN A 491 6.55 -7.03 -21.00
N VAL A 492 7.83 -6.72 -21.17
CA VAL A 492 8.84 -7.62 -21.77
C VAL A 492 9.08 -8.85 -20.90
N MET A 493 8.86 -8.75 -19.58
CA MET A 493 8.90 -9.87 -18.64
C MET A 493 7.59 -10.67 -18.55
N ASP A 494 6.53 -10.27 -19.27
CA ASP A 494 5.17 -10.81 -19.12
C ASP A 494 4.64 -10.68 -17.67
N ARG A 495 4.94 -9.55 -17.03
CA ARG A 495 4.55 -9.24 -15.65
C ARG A 495 3.58 -8.07 -15.57
N HIS A 496 2.70 -8.12 -14.59
CA HIS A 496 1.87 -7.01 -14.18
C HIS A 496 2.71 -5.95 -13.46
N ALA A 497 2.38 -4.67 -13.65
CA ALA A 497 3.04 -3.56 -12.97
C ALA A 497 2.08 -2.84 -12.01
N LEU A 498 2.50 -2.63 -10.77
CA LEU A 498 1.83 -1.75 -9.82
C LEU A 498 2.55 -0.39 -9.78
N PHE A 499 1.95 0.62 -10.40
CA PHE A 499 2.43 1.99 -10.31
C PHE A 499 1.81 2.71 -9.12
N VAL A 500 2.64 3.14 -8.16
CA VAL A 500 2.19 3.91 -7.00
C VAL A 500 2.72 5.33 -7.03
N TYR A 501 1.81 6.29 -7.07
CA TYR A 501 2.14 7.70 -7.12
C TYR A 501 1.99 8.42 -5.77
N GLU A 502 2.73 9.52 -5.59
CA GLU A 502 2.66 10.35 -4.37
C GLU A 502 1.25 10.90 -4.06
N ASN A 503 0.39 11.13 -5.07
CA ASN A 503 -0.97 11.63 -4.89
C ASN A 503 -1.85 11.40 -6.13
N GLU A 504 -3.16 11.66 -5.99
CA GLU A 504 -4.15 11.46 -7.07
C GLU A 504 -3.82 12.26 -8.34
N LYS A 505 -3.28 13.48 -8.19
CA LYS A 505 -2.93 14.33 -9.35
C LYS A 505 -1.79 13.73 -10.16
N THR A 506 -0.81 13.12 -9.51
CA THR A 506 0.29 12.44 -10.20
C THR A 506 -0.15 11.10 -10.77
N ALA A 507 -1.01 10.33 -10.08
CA ALA A 507 -1.64 9.13 -10.63
C ALA A 507 -2.47 9.43 -11.89
N ARG A 508 -3.22 10.53 -11.91
CA ARG A 508 -3.94 10.98 -13.11
C ARG A 508 -3.03 11.21 -14.31
N ARG A 509 -1.80 11.70 -14.10
CA ARG A 509 -0.81 11.85 -15.18
C ARG A 509 -0.23 10.50 -15.59
N GLY A 510 0.12 9.65 -14.63
CA GLY A 510 0.54 8.27 -14.87
C GLY A 510 -0.45 7.50 -15.73
N TYR A 511 -1.74 7.54 -15.37
CA TYR A 511 -2.84 6.96 -16.15
C TYR A 511 -2.85 7.44 -17.59
N LYS A 512 -2.64 8.75 -17.84
CA LYS A 512 -2.59 9.27 -19.22
C LYS A 512 -1.41 8.72 -20.02
N HIS A 513 -0.24 8.58 -19.39
CA HIS A 513 0.93 8.01 -20.04
C HIS A 513 0.70 6.51 -20.33
N LEU A 514 0.27 5.74 -19.34
CA LEU A 514 0.02 4.31 -19.51
C LEU A 514 -1.11 4.03 -20.51
N ARG A 515 -2.07 4.95 -20.67
CA ARG A 515 -3.13 4.88 -21.69
C ARG A 515 -2.63 5.15 -23.12
N SER A 516 -1.58 5.95 -23.28
CA SER A 516 -1.03 6.38 -24.57
C SER A 516 0.49 6.41 -24.48
N SER A 517 1.12 5.34 -24.98
CA SER A 517 2.57 5.15 -24.88
C SER A 517 3.41 6.10 -25.75
N PHE A 518 2.75 6.89 -26.59
CA PHE A 518 3.35 7.88 -27.47
C PHE A 518 2.64 9.24 -27.33
N ASN A 519 3.25 10.29 -27.88
CA ASN A 519 2.78 11.66 -27.73
C ASN A 519 1.55 11.96 -28.59
N THR A 520 1.60 11.64 -29.88
CA THR A 520 0.47 11.80 -30.80
C THR A 520 0.62 10.89 -32.01
N VAL A 521 -0.51 10.52 -32.63
CA VAL A 521 -0.53 9.99 -34.00
C VAL A 521 -0.40 11.17 -34.97
N LEU A 522 0.35 10.97 -36.06
CA LEU A 522 0.53 11.90 -37.18
C LEU A 522 -0.09 11.28 -38.44
N GLU A 523 -0.23 12.06 -39.51
CA GLU A 523 -0.80 11.59 -40.77
C GLU A 523 -0.07 10.36 -41.36
N THR A 524 1.26 10.35 -41.27
CA THR A 524 2.11 9.31 -41.88
C THR A 524 2.92 8.50 -40.85
N GLY A 525 2.64 8.64 -39.55
CA GLY A 525 3.45 8.04 -38.50
C GLY A 525 2.94 8.33 -37.09
N LEU A 526 3.75 8.10 -36.07
CA LEU A 526 3.51 8.58 -34.72
C LEU A 526 4.70 9.36 -34.20
N GLN A 527 4.44 10.22 -33.23
CA GLN A 527 5.47 10.95 -32.51
C GLN A 527 5.69 10.30 -31.14
N PRO A 528 6.83 9.63 -30.88
CA PRO A 528 7.13 9.09 -29.58
C PRO A 528 7.51 10.20 -28.59
N TYR A 529 7.53 9.86 -27.30
CA TYR A 529 8.08 10.74 -26.27
C TYR A 529 9.61 10.73 -26.29
N ASN A 530 10.24 11.77 -25.74
CA ASN A 530 11.69 11.81 -25.56
C ASN A 530 12.10 11.17 -24.22
N ARG A 531 13.20 10.40 -24.22
CA ARG A 531 13.87 9.93 -23.02
C ARG A 531 14.62 11.06 -22.32
N THR A 532 15.12 10.79 -21.11
CA THR A 532 15.96 11.75 -20.39
C THR A 532 17.38 11.77 -20.92
N ASP A 533 17.86 10.62 -21.37
CA ASP A 533 19.22 10.46 -21.86
C ASP A 533 19.39 11.06 -23.27
N PRO A 534 20.52 11.73 -23.51
CA PRO A 534 20.85 12.20 -24.85
C PRO A 534 21.18 11.02 -25.76
N VAL A 535 21.05 11.22 -27.07
CA VAL A 535 21.67 10.32 -28.04
C VAL A 535 23.18 10.33 -27.82
N ARG A 536 23.80 9.15 -27.82
CA ARG A 536 25.26 8.98 -27.80
C ARG A 536 25.68 8.23 -29.05
N CYS A 537 26.60 8.80 -29.81
CA CYS A 537 27.21 8.15 -30.95
C CYS A 537 28.26 7.11 -30.50
N PRO A 538 28.69 6.18 -31.36
CA PRO A 538 29.69 5.17 -31.02
C PRO A 538 31.04 5.71 -30.52
N ASP A 539 31.35 6.98 -30.81
CA ASP A 539 32.54 7.70 -30.35
C ASP A 539 32.30 8.56 -29.10
N ASP A 540 31.17 8.34 -28.41
CA ASP A 540 30.69 9.03 -27.21
C ASP A 540 30.34 10.52 -27.41
N ARG A 541 30.32 11.02 -28.65
CA ARG A 541 29.79 12.35 -28.96
C ARG A 541 28.26 12.38 -28.86
N ILE A 542 27.72 13.53 -28.49
CA ILE A 542 26.27 13.75 -28.35
C ILE A 542 25.79 14.76 -29.39
N PRO A 543 24.84 14.42 -30.28
CA PRO A 543 24.24 15.38 -31.21
C PRO A 543 23.56 16.54 -30.49
N ILE A 544 23.81 17.77 -30.96
CA ILE A 544 23.30 19.03 -30.36
C ILE A 544 22.81 20.01 -31.43
N VAL A 545 21.81 20.79 -31.05
CA VAL A 545 21.24 21.86 -31.87
C VAL A 545 21.40 23.21 -31.16
N GLU A 546 21.60 24.26 -31.95
CA GLU A 546 21.77 25.62 -31.43
C GLU A 546 20.42 26.16 -30.93
N GLY A 547 20.43 26.82 -29.77
CA GLY A 547 19.26 27.42 -29.12
C GLY A 547 18.47 26.46 -28.22
N ASP A 548 17.43 27.01 -27.60
CA ASP A 548 16.42 26.27 -26.81
C ASP A 548 15.35 25.68 -27.74
N VAL A 549 15.75 24.65 -28.49
CA VAL A 549 14.94 24.01 -29.54
C VAL A 549 14.44 22.66 -29.07
N SER A 550 13.15 22.39 -29.23
CA SER A 550 12.57 21.07 -28.94
C SER A 550 12.84 20.10 -30.08
N THR A 551 13.63 19.06 -29.83
CA THR A 551 13.74 17.93 -30.77
C THR A 551 12.52 17.01 -30.66
N THR A 552 12.01 16.57 -31.79
CA THR A 552 10.90 15.60 -31.89
C THR A 552 11.31 14.44 -32.78
N TRP A 553 10.67 13.30 -32.59
CA TRP A 553 10.89 12.10 -33.40
C TRP A 553 9.61 11.74 -34.15
N GLN A 554 9.74 11.08 -35.29
CA GLN A 554 8.62 10.49 -36.03
C GLN A 554 8.97 9.05 -36.38
N LEU A 555 8.13 8.12 -35.93
CA LEU A 555 8.16 6.71 -36.32
C LEU A 555 7.14 6.49 -37.44
N ALA A 556 7.58 5.98 -38.59
CA ALA A 556 6.76 5.75 -39.77
C ALA A 556 6.99 4.33 -40.29
N GLY A 557 6.43 3.34 -39.59
CA GLY A 557 6.72 1.93 -39.81
C GLY A 557 8.13 1.55 -39.33
N ARG A 558 8.56 0.32 -39.64
CA ARG A 558 9.87 -0.21 -39.23
C ARG A 558 11.06 0.48 -39.93
N GLU A 559 10.87 0.87 -41.18
CA GLU A 559 11.94 1.38 -42.05
C GLU A 559 12.34 2.82 -41.76
N SER A 560 11.57 3.56 -40.95
CA SER A 560 11.76 5.01 -40.81
C SER A 560 11.49 5.51 -39.39
N LEU A 561 12.57 6.01 -38.77
CA LEU A 561 12.60 6.81 -37.56
C LEU A 561 13.41 8.08 -37.84
N ALA A 562 12.76 9.25 -37.77
CA ALA A 562 13.39 10.53 -38.10
C ALA A 562 13.38 11.48 -36.90
N ALA A 563 14.52 12.12 -36.62
CA ALA A 563 14.65 13.21 -35.66
C ALA A 563 14.50 14.55 -36.37
N SER A 564 13.72 15.46 -35.79
CA SER A 564 13.52 16.82 -36.30
C SER A 564 13.73 17.87 -35.21
N ALA A 565 14.39 18.97 -35.57
CA ALA A 565 14.53 20.17 -34.75
C ALA A 565 13.92 21.37 -35.49
N ASP A 566 13.00 22.10 -34.86
CA ASP A 566 12.22 23.19 -35.47
C ASP A 566 11.57 22.82 -36.83
N GLY A 567 11.11 21.58 -36.95
CA GLY A 567 10.47 21.05 -38.16
C GLY A 567 11.43 20.71 -39.31
N LYS A 568 12.75 20.86 -39.14
CA LYS A 568 13.77 20.34 -40.06
C LYS A 568 14.25 18.97 -39.60
N VAL A 569 14.23 17.98 -40.49
CA VAL A 569 14.83 16.67 -40.24
C VAL A 569 16.34 16.83 -40.10
N ILE A 570 16.90 16.34 -38.99
CA ILE A 570 18.33 16.41 -38.65
C ILE A 570 18.99 15.03 -38.63
N ALA A 571 18.21 13.94 -38.58
CA ALA A 571 18.71 12.57 -38.75
C ALA A 571 17.54 11.64 -39.12
N SER A 572 17.84 10.54 -39.81
CA SER A 572 16.86 9.48 -40.09
C SER A 572 17.53 8.13 -40.30
N GLY A 573 16.87 7.06 -39.90
CA GLY A 573 17.30 5.68 -40.15
C GLY A 573 16.19 4.67 -39.81
N PRO A 574 16.45 3.36 -39.92
CA PRO A 574 15.51 2.31 -39.50
C PRO A 574 15.20 2.38 -38.00
N ALA A 575 13.99 1.98 -37.60
CA ALA A 575 13.55 2.00 -36.20
C ALA A 575 14.18 0.89 -35.34
N ASP A 576 14.69 -0.17 -35.98
CA ASP A 576 15.42 -1.28 -35.35
C ASP A 576 16.93 -1.03 -35.23
N ALA A 577 17.43 0.12 -35.72
CA ALA A 577 18.83 0.52 -35.59
C ALA A 577 19.06 1.38 -34.34
N ASP A 578 20.30 1.37 -33.82
CA ASP A 578 20.71 2.29 -32.77
C ASP A 578 20.74 3.73 -33.31
N VAL A 579 20.01 4.66 -32.68
CA VAL A 579 19.93 6.07 -33.09
C VAL A 579 21.27 6.78 -32.98
N GLY A 580 22.20 6.26 -32.18
CA GLY A 580 23.59 6.72 -32.15
C GLY A 580 24.34 6.55 -33.48
N THR A 581 23.88 5.63 -34.33
CA THR A 581 24.51 5.30 -35.62
C THR A 581 23.94 6.06 -36.81
N PHE A 582 22.92 6.91 -36.59
CA PHE A 582 22.33 7.70 -37.66
C PHE A 582 23.30 8.77 -38.18
N ASP A 583 23.05 9.23 -39.41
CA ASP A 583 23.73 10.39 -39.98
C ASP A 583 23.08 11.68 -39.45
N TRP A 584 23.85 12.53 -38.78
CA TRP A 584 23.37 13.69 -38.02
C TRP A 584 23.79 15.01 -38.66
N ASP A 585 22.84 15.73 -39.26
CA ASP A 585 23.00 17.09 -39.81
C ASP A 585 22.94 18.15 -38.69
N CYS A 586 23.87 18.06 -37.72
CA CYS A 586 23.98 18.98 -36.59
C CYS A 586 25.41 18.99 -35.99
N HIS A 587 25.61 19.76 -34.91
CA HIS A 587 26.88 19.79 -34.18
C HIS A 587 26.93 18.69 -33.13
N PHE A 588 28.12 18.45 -32.57
CA PHE A 588 28.35 17.42 -31.56
C PHE A 588 28.91 18.01 -30.27
N TYR A 589 28.47 17.49 -29.14
CA TYR A 589 28.97 17.81 -27.81
C TYR A 589 29.89 16.71 -27.31
N ARG A 590 30.99 17.11 -26.67
CA ARG A 590 31.86 16.23 -25.88
C ARG A 590 32.47 16.98 -24.70
N GLU A 591 32.64 16.31 -23.57
CA GLU A 591 33.37 16.85 -22.43
C GLU A 591 34.80 16.31 -22.40
N VAL A 592 35.79 17.21 -22.42
CA VAL A 592 37.21 16.86 -22.40
C VAL A 592 37.89 17.71 -21.32
N ASP A 593 38.50 17.06 -20.33
CA ASP A 593 39.20 17.72 -19.21
C ASP A 593 38.35 18.79 -18.47
N GLY A 594 37.04 18.54 -18.31
CA GLY A 594 36.09 19.46 -17.67
C GLY A 594 35.70 20.67 -18.53
N ILE A 595 36.04 20.65 -19.84
CA ILE A 595 35.63 21.66 -20.82
C ILE A 595 34.54 21.06 -21.71
N HIS A 596 33.44 21.79 -21.84
CA HIS A 596 32.31 21.43 -22.70
C HIS A 596 32.59 21.92 -24.13
N ARG A 597 32.87 21.01 -25.06
CA ARG A 597 33.20 21.33 -26.45
C ARG A 597 32.01 21.12 -27.37
N VAL A 598 31.86 22.03 -28.32
CA VAL A 598 30.98 21.89 -29.49
C VAL A 598 31.88 21.65 -30.69
N GLU A 599 31.66 20.55 -31.40
CA GLU A 599 32.48 20.05 -32.50
C GLU A 599 31.63 19.90 -33.77
N THR A 600 32.24 20.07 -34.94
CA THR A 600 31.65 19.65 -36.22
C THR A 600 31.73 18.12 -36.35
N GLU A 601 31.12 17.57 -37.41
CA GLU A 601 31.23 16.15 -37.75
C GLU A 601 32.69 15.69 -37.87
N ASP A 602 33.55 16.51 -38.49
CA ASP A 602 34.98 16.28 -38.68
C ASP A 602 35.81 16.43 -37.38
N GLY A 603 35.19 16.86 -36.27
CA GLY A 603 35.85 17.05 -34.97
C GLY A 603 36.50 18.43 -34.80
N ASP A 604 36.22 19.39 -35.67
CA ASP A 604 36.70 20.77 -35.49
C ASP A 604 35.93 21.47 -34.38
N CYS A 605 36.65 22.06 -33.42
CA CYS A 605 36.05 22.78 -32.31
C CYS A 605 35.42 24.10 -32.77
N VAL A 606 34.10 24.22 -32.59
CA VAL A 606 33.28 25.40 -32.91
C VAL A 606 33.19 26.33 -31.71
N ALA A 607 33.01 25.78 -30.50
CA ALA A 607 32.90 26.56 -29.26
C ALA A 607 33.37 25.74 -28.04
N GLU A 608 33.81 26.44 -26.99
CA GLU A 608 34.18 25.84 -25.70
C GLU A 608 33.51 26.60 -24.55
N TYR A 609 32.96 25.85 -23.60
CA TYR A 609 32.32 26.39 -22.40
C TYR A 609 32.97 25.81 -21.14
N ARG A 610 33.13 26.64 -20.11
CA ARG A 610 33.74 26.25 -18.82
C ARG A 610 32.73 25.68 -17.81
N SER A 611 31.44 25.70 -18.15
CA SER A 611 30.38 25.12 -17.31
C SER A 611 29.25 24.61 -18.18
N ASN A 612 28.55 23.59 -17.68
CA ASN A 612 27.40 23.01 -18.36
C ASN A 612 26.27 24.05 -18.50
N ASP A 613 26.08 24.95 -17.53
CA ASP A 613 25.06 26.00 -17.59
C ASP A 613 25.28 26.94 -18.78
N ALA A 614 26.53 27.35 -19.03
CA ALA A 614 26.87 28.22 -20.15
C ALA A 614 26.67 27.50 -21.49
N PHE A 615 27.00 26.20 -21.54
CA PHE A 615 26.71 25.36 -22.69
C PHE A 615 25.20 25.24 -22.95
N THR A 616 24.40 24.89 -21.93
CA THR A 616 22.95 24.70 -22.08
C THR A 616 22.16 26.00 -22.30
N ALA A 617 22.80 27.16 -22.11
CA ALA A 617 22.21 28.45 -22.47
C ALA A 617 22.20 28.70 -23.99
N GLU A 618 23.09 28.04 -24.73
CA GLU A 618 23.27 28.23 -26.18
C GLU A 618 22.96 26.97 -26.99
N TRP A 619 23.02 25.78 -26.39
CA TRP A 619 22.88 24.51 -27.08
C TRP A 619 21.95 23.54 -26.36
N THR A 620 21.16 22.80 -27.14
CA THR A 620 20.29 21.74 -26.66
C THR A 620 20.77 20.38 -27.14
N ARG A 621 20.89 19.41 -26.21
CA ARG A 621 21.23 18.02 -26.52
C ARG A 621 20.02 17.29 -27.10
N VAL A 622 20.21 16.61 -28.23
CA VAL A 622 19.20 15.74 -28.82
C VAL A 622 18.96 14.55 -27.89
N LYS A 623 17.70 14.30 -27.55
CA LYS A 623 17.28 13.22 -26.66
C LYS A 623 16.91 11.97 -27.46
N GLN A 624 17.19 10.80 -26.90
CA GLN A 624 16.74 9.54 -27.49
C GLN A 624 15.20 9.47 -27.55
N PRO A 625 14.63 8.78 -28.55
CA PRO A 625 13.21 8.48 -28.57
C PRO A 625 12.88 7.40 -27.53
N HIS A 626 11.68 7.45 -26.97
CA HIS A 626 11.09 6.32 -26.27
C HIS A 626 10.22 5.56 -27.28
N LEU A 627 10.77 4.48 -27.83
CA LEU A 627 10.02 3.55 -28.67
C LEU A 627 9.28 2.57 -27.75
N PRO A 628 7.93 2.62 -27.71
CA PRO A 628 7.15 1.79 -26.82
C PRO A 628 6.97 0.37 -27.37
N THR A 629 6.95 -0.63 -26.49
CA THR A 629 6.69 -2.04 -26.88
C THR A 629 5.21 -2.32 -27.16
N THR A 630 4.31 -1.46 -26.68
CA THR A 630 2.87 -1.56 -26.90
C THR A 630 2.22 -0.18 -26.96
N PRO A 631 1.13 0.01 -27.71
CA PRO A 631 0.39 1.28 -27.75
C PRO A 631 -0.25 1.73 -26.42
N ASP A 632 -0.45 0.81 -25.46
CA ASP A 632 -0.82 1.13 -24.07
C ASP A 632 -0.46 -0.02 -23.13
N TYR A 633 -0.44 0.27 -21.82
CA TYR A 633 -0.04 -0.66 -20.76
C TYR A 633 -1.17 -0.93 -19.75
N LEU A 634 -2.38 -0.42 -19.96
CA LEU A 634 -3.45 -0.47 -18.96
C LEU A 634 -3.98 -1.89 -18.72
N ALA A 635 -3.85 -2.79 -19.70
CA ALA A 635 -4.28 -4.19 -19.58
C ALA A 635 -3.48 -4.98 -18.52
N PHE A 636 -2.26 -4.56 -18.21
CA PHE A 636 -1.36 -5.23 -17.25
C PHE A 636 -0.74 -4.25 -16.25
N SER A 637 -1.38 -3.10 -16.02
CA SER A 637 -0.94 -2.13 -15.02
C SER A 637 -2.06 -1.79 -14.05
N THR A 638 -1.75 -1.81 -12.75
CA THR A 638 -2.57 -1.25 -11.69
C THR A 638 -1.98 0.10 -11.27
N ILE A 639 -2.84 1.11 -11.11
CA ILE A 639 -2.42 2.44 -10.68
C ILE A 639 -3.00 2.73 -9.30
N ALA A 640 -2.12 3.06 -8.36
CA ALA A 640 -2.49 3.50 -7.02
C ALA A 640 -1.82 4.83 -6.67
N TYR A 641 -2.28 5.46 -5.60
CA TYR A 641 -1.68 6.66 -5.05
C TYR A 641 -1.77 6.71 -3.53
N ARG A 642 -0.81 7.41 -2.91
CA ARG A 642 -0.88 7.77 -1.51
C ARG A 642 -1.87 8.91 -1.30
N ASP A 643 -2.92 8.64 -0.54
CA ASP A 643 -3.79 9.66 0.04
C ASP A 643 -3.16 10.13 1.35
N GLU A 644 -2.46 11.26 1.33
CA GLU A 644 -1.79 11.80 2.53
C GLU A 644 -2.78 12.25 3.61
N GLU A 645 -3.98 12.73 3.23
CA GLU A 645 -5.00 13.18 4.18
C GLU A 645 -5.48 12.02 5.05
N HIS A 646 -5.67 10.86 4.43
CA HIS A 646 -6.15 9.65 5.08
C HIS A 646 -5.01 8.69 5.44
N ASN A 647 -3.78 8.96 5.00
CA ASN A 647 -2.61 8.08 5.07
C ASN A 647 -2.93 6.65 4.57
N GLU A 648 -3.61 6.57 3.42
CA GLU A 648 -4.05 5.34 2.77
C GLU A 648 -3.39 5.18 1.40
N LEU A 649 -3.20 3.94 0.98
CA LEU A 649 -2.98 3.61 -0.41
C LEU A 649 -4.33 3.41 -1.09
N ARG A 650 -4.59 4.12 -2.19
CA ARG A 650 -5.87 4.05 -2.92
C ARG A 650 -5.65 3.71 -4.39
N LEU A 651 -6.48 2.84 -4.91
CA LEU A 651 -6.57 2.61 -6.36
C LEU A 651 -7.04 3.90 -7.05
N TYR A 652 -6.41 4.22 -8.16
CA TYR A 652 -6.81 5.34 -8.99
C TYR A 652 -7.99 4.94 -9.87
N GLU A 653 -9.15 5.55 -9.64
CA GLU A 653 -10.32 5.42 -10.51
C GLU A 653 -10.38 6.65 -11.45
N PRO A 654 -10.34 6.47 -12.78
CA PRO A 654 -10.37 7.60 -13.71
C PRO A 654 -11.71 8.34 -13.63
N ASP A 655 -11.63 9.66 -13.52
CA ASP A 655 -12.80 10.53 -13.52
C ASP A 655 -13.55 10.52 -14.86
N GLU A 656 -14.80 11.00 -14.88
CA GLU A 656 -15.64 11.03 -16.10
C GLU A 656 -15.01 11.80 -17.27
N SER A 657 -14.08 12.74 -17.02
CA SER A 657 -13.39 13.48 -18.10
C SER A 657 -12.25 12.70 -18.74
N LEU A 658 -11.80 11.61 -18.11
CA LEU A 658 -10.79 10.70 -18.64
C LEU A 658 -11.39 9.40 -19.19
N ARG A 659 -12.63 9.08 -18.80
CA ARG A 659 -13.40 8.01 -19.44
C ARG A 659 -13.68 8.41 -20.89
N ALA A 660 -13.61 7.43 -21.79
CA ALA A 660 -13.84 7.71 -23.20
C ALA A 660 -15.28 8.16 -23.43
N ALA A 661 -15.49 9.14 -24.31
CA ALA A 661 -16.83 9.64 -24.60
C ALA A 661 -17.76 8.55 -25.16
N TRP A 662 -17.19 7.52 -25.81
CA TRP A 662 -17.95 6.37 -26.29
C TRP A 662 -18.42 5.44 -25.16
N ASP A 663 -17.75 5.42 -24.01
CA ASP A 663 -18.06 4.53 -22.87
C ASP A 663 -19.11 5.14 -21.91
N GLN A 664 -20.11 5.83 -22.47
CA GLN A 664 -21.20 6.41 -21.70
C GLN A 664 -22.35 5.39 -21.53
N PRO A 665 -23.15 5.50 -20.45
CA PRO A 665 -24.33 4.66 -20.26
C PRO A 665 -25.25 4.71 -21.49
N ASN A 666 -25.88 3.56 -21.85
CA ASN A 666 -26.66 3.25 -23.06
C ASN A 666 -27.82 4.22 -23.48
N THR A 667 -27.70 5.53 -23.40
CA THR A 667 -28.69 6.47 -23.94
C THR A 667 -28.73 6.46 -25.48
N GLU A 668 -27.61 6.12 -26.13
CA GLU A 668 -27.48 6.10 -27.60
C GLU A 668 -27.64 4.70 -28.21
N GLY A 669 -27.40 3.63 -27.44
CA GLY A 669 -27.61 2.23 -27.87
C GLY A 669 -26.32 1.42 -28.01
N LYS A 670 -26.40 0.09 -27.81
CA LYS A 670 -25.22 -0.81 -27.76
C LYS A 670 -24.37 -0.78 -29.04
N MET A 671 -25.01 -0.68 -30.21
CA MET A 671 -24.31 -0.67 -31.50
C MET A 671 -23.53 0.62 -31.73
N ASP A 672 -24.10 1.77 -31.35
CA ASP A 672 -23.44 3.07 -31.52
C ASP A 672 -22.21 3.19 -30.62
N ARG A 673 -22.30 2.66 -29.38
CA ARG A 673 -21.11 2.53 -28.52
C ARG A 673 -20.01 1.70 -29.19
N HIS A 674 -20.33 0.52 -29.73
CA HIS A 674 -19.33 -0.32 -30.38
C HIS A 674 -18.74 0.33 -31.64
N ARG A 675 -19.52 1.12 -32.38
CA ARG A 675 -19.05 1.90 -33.53
C ARG A 675 -18.08 3.00 -33.09
N ASN A 676 -18.50 3.84 -32.15
CA ASN A 676 -17.66 4.93 -31.65
C ASN A 676 -16.38 4.39 -30.97
N ALA A 677 -16.46 3.22 -30.32
CA ALA A 677 -15.30 2.54 -29.75
C ALA A 677 -14.34 2.03 -30.84
N MET A 678 -14.86 1.45 -31.93
CA MET A 678 -14.04 0.99 -33.05
C MET A 678 -13.36 2.15 -33.79
N GLU A 679 -14.08 3.26 -33.99
CA GLU A 679 -13.52 4.48 -34.56
C GLU A 679 -12.36 4.99 -33.71
N ALA A 680 -12.55 5.14 -32.40
CA ALA A 680 -11.50 5.54 -31.47
C ALA A 680 -10.31 4.55 -31.45
N PHE A 681 -10.57 3.24 -31.53
CA PHE A 681 -9.51 2.24 -31.64
C PHE A 681 -8.70 2.42 -32.92
N CYS A 682 -9.35 2.61 -34.07
CA CYS A 682 -8.66 2.80 -35.34
C CYS A 682 -7.82 4.09 -35.34
N GLU A 683 -8.37 5.19 -34.83
CA GLU A 683 -7.66 6.47 -34.66
C GLU A 683 -6.43 6.35 -33.73
N GLU A 684 -6.52 5.56 -32.66
CA GLU A 684 -5.44 5.38 -31.70
C GLU A 684 -4.39 4.33 -32.14
N ARG A 685 -4.71 3.42 -33.06
CA ARG A 685 -3.91 2.20 -33.30
C ARG A 685 -3.45 1.97 -34.73
N LEU A 686 -4.10 2.61 -35.71
CA LEU A 686 -3.87 2.36 -37.11
C LEU A 686 -3.40 3.63 -37.82
N ILE A 687 -2.60 3.46 -38.87
CA ILE A 687 -2.12 4.52 -39.75
C ILE A 687 -2.42 4.12 -41.19
N HIS A 688 -2.91 5.09 -41.98
CA HIS A 688 -3.07 4.93 -43.41
C HIS A 688 -1.76 5.29 -44.13
N ASP A 689 -1.26 4.42 -44.99
CA ASP A 689 -0.03 4.60 -45.75
C ASP A 689 -0.35 4.77 -47.24
N ASP A 690 -0.50 6.01 -47.68
CA ASP A 690 -0.77 6.36 -49.09
C ASP A 690 0.41 6.07 -50.04
N ASN A 691 1.60 5.74 -49.51
CA ASN A 691 2.86 5.71 -50.26
C ASN A 691 3.45 4.32 -50.52
N GLN A 692 2.78 3.23 -50.11
CA GLN A 692 3.21 1.89 -50.48
C GLN A 692 2.79 1.56 -51.93
N ASP A 693 3.78 1.42 -52.81
CA ASP A 693 3.59 0.70 -54.07
C ASP A 693 3.03 -0.70 -53.75
N ASN A 694 1.85 -1.03 -54.31
CA ASN A 694 1.01 -2.22 -54.10
C ASN A 694 1.68 -3.60 -54.38
N GLY A 695 2.89 -3.87 -53.87
CA GLY A 695 3.63 -5.09 -54.18
C GLY A 695 4.75 -5.48 -53.21
N GLY A 696 4.89 -4.80 -52.06
CA GLY A 696 5.78 -5.23 -50.99
C GLY A 696 5.06 -6.18 -50.02
N ASP A 697 5.73 -7.25 -49.61
CA ASP A 697 5.28 -8.22 -48.58
C ASP A 697 5.33 -7.58 -47.17
N GLY A 698 4.69 -6.42 -46.99
CA GLY A 698 4.87 -5.51 -45.86
C GLY A 698 3.66 -5.41 -44.93
N ASP A 699 3.88 -5.69 -43.65
CA ASP A 699 3.18 -5.25 -42.42
C ASP A 699 1.71 -4.76 -42.51
N HIS A 700 0.85 -5.50 -43.22
CA HIS A 700 -0.58 -5.21 -43.30
C HIS A 700 -1.33 -5.55 -42.00
N VAL A 701 -2.36 -4.78 -41.68
CA VAL A 701 -3.27 -5.15 -40.59
C VAL A 701 -4.11 -6.36 -41.00
N ILE A 702 -3.88 -7.50 -40.35
CA ILE A 702 -4.68 -8.72 -40.53
C ILE A 702 -6.01 -8.56 -39.77
N TYR A 703 -7.11 -9.02 -40.39
CA TYR A 703 -8.45 -8.82 -39.82
C TYR A 703 -8.65 -9.52 -38.47
N GLU A 704 -8.12 -10.73 -38.31
CA GLU A 704 -8.18 -11.49 -37.05
C GLU A 704 -7.38 -10.79 -35.94
N ASP A 705 -6.19 -10.27 -36.27
CA ASP A 705 -5.36 -9.50 -35.35
C ASP A 705 -6.04 -8.21 -34.88
N LEU A 706 -6.78 -7.54 -35.78
CA LEU A 706 -7.59 -6.38 -35.44
C LEU A 706 -8.73 -6.75 -34.49
N GLN A 707 -9.42 -7.87 -34.74
CA GLN A 707 -10.51 -8.34 -33.87
C GLN A 707 -10.02 -8.61 -32.46
N THR A 708 -8.93 -9.37 -32.32
CA THR A 708 -8.33 -9.73 -31.03
C THR A 708 -7.85 -8.49 -30.29
N ALA A 709 -7.10 -7.61 -30.96
CA ALA A 709 -6.59 -6.39 -30.34
C ALA A 709 -7.72 -5.43 -29.92
N PHE A 710 -8.78 -5.29 -30.72
CA PHE A 710 -9.91 -4.44 -30.37
C PHE A 710 -10.71 -4.99 -29.19
N GLN A 711 -10.93 -6.30 -29.12
CA GLN A 711 -11.63 -6.91 -27.97
C GLN A 711 -10.85 -6.74 -26.68
N ALA A 712 -9.54 -7.02 -26.70
CA ALA A 712 -8.67 -6.80 -25.55
C ALA A 712 -8.66 -5.32 -25.14
N TRP A 713 -8.51 -4.41 -26.11
CA TRP A 713 -8.56 -2.97 -25.88
C TRP A 713 -9.87 -2.48 -25.28
N TYR A 714 -10.99 -3.04 -25.74
CA TYR A 714 -12.32 -2.68 -25.25
C TYR A 714 -12.53 -3.16 -23.81
N ASP A 715 -12.14 -4.40 -23.52
CA ASP A 715 -12.42 -5.09 -22.25
C ASP A 715 -11.79 -4.38 -21.04
N TYR A 716 -10.56 -3.88 -21.16
CA TYR A 716 -9.91 -3.15 -20.05
C TYR A 716 -10.33 -1.66 -19.97
N ARG A 717 -10.94 -1.08 -21.01
CA ARG A 717 -11.36 0.33 -21.05
C ARG A 717 -12.83 0.55 -20.71
N SER A 718 -13.66 -0.50 -20.74
CA SER A 718 -15.10 -0.42 -20.57
C SER A 718 -15.59 -1.40 -19.51
N GLU A 719 -16.56 -0.99 -18.70
CA GLU A 719 -17.29 -1.90 -17.81
C GLU A 719 -18.33 -2.76 -18.57
N HIS A 720 -18.46 -2.59 -19.89
CA HIS A 720 -19.40 -3.31 -20.74
C HIS A 720 -18.75 -4.51 -21.45
N GLU A 721 -19.55 -5.51 -21.82
CA GLU A 721 -19.04 -6.64 -22.60
C GLU A 721 -18.51 -6.21 -23.98
N PRO A 722 -17.36 -6.74 -24.42
CA PRO A 722 -16.81 -6.47 -25.74
C PRO A 722 -17.71 -7.02 -26.86
N PRO A 723 -17.65 -6.42 -28.06
CA PRO A 723 -18.44 -6.89 -29.19
C PRO A 723 -17.91 -8.23 -29.74
N SER A 724 -18.84 -9.12 -30.09
CA SER A 724 -18.51 -10.37 -30.82
C SER A 724 -17.87 -10.09 -32.19
N ASN A 725 -17.13 -11.06 -32.74
CA ASN A 725 -16.48 -10.96 -34.04
C ASN A 725 -17.44 -10.57 -35.18
N SER A 726 -18.70 -11.04 -35.14
CA SER A 726 -19.73 -10.66 -36.11
C SER A 726 -20.17 -9.20 -35.99
N VAL A 727 -20.19 -8.65 -34.77
CA VAL A 727 -20.51 -7.23 -34.54
C VAL A 727 -19.36 -6.36 -34.98
N ILE A 728 -18.12 -6.77 -34.70
CA ILE A 728 -16.90 -6.06 -35.12
C ILE A 728 -16.92 -5.79 -36.63
N GLY A 729 -17.26 -6.77 -37.46
CA GLY A 729 -17.37 -6.58 -38.91
C GLY A 729 -18.42 -5.55 -39.35
N GLN A 730 -19.47 -5.32 -38.56
CA GLN A 730 -20.53 -4.35 -38.88
C GLN A 730 -20.17 -2.92 -38.46
N VAL A 731 -19.34 -2.79 -37.42
CA VAL A 731 -18.97 -1.51 -36.82
C VAL A 731 -17.63 -0.97 -37.33
N LEU A 732 -16.94 -1.67 -38.23
CA LEU A 732 -15.77 -1.13 -38.93
C LEU A 732 -16.10 0.23 -39.57
N PRO A 733 -15.18 1.20 -39.49
CA PRO A 733 -15.19 2.42 -40.29
C PRO A 733 -15.31 2.11 -41.79
N GLU A 734 -15.95 3.00 -42.57
CA GLU A 734 -16.23 2.74 -43.99
C GLU A 734 -14.95 2.67 -44.85
N ASP A 735 -13.96 3.51 -44.55
CA ASP A 735 -12.62 3.47 -45.13
C ASP A 735 -11.91 2.12 -44.89
N LEU A 736 -11.97 1.56 -43.67
CA LEU A 736 -11.46 0.21 -43.40
C LEU A 736 -12.26 -0.88 -44.12
N LYS A 737 -13.59 -0.73 -44.22
CA LYS A 737 -14.41 -1.70 -44.96
C LYS A 737 -14.05 -1.73 -46.44
N ASP A 738 -13.82 -0.57 -47.04
CA ASP A 738 -13.45 -0.42 -48.44
C ASP A 738 -12.03 -0.95 -48.71
N ALA A 739 -11.10 -0.76 -47.77
CA ALA A 739 -9.74 -1.28 -47.82
C ALA A 739 -9.61 -2.80 -47.56
N LYS A 740 -10.69 -3.45 -47.10
CA LYS A 740 -10.64 -4.87 -46.73
C LYS A 740 -10.48 -5.77 -47.95
N THR A 741 -9.40 -6.53 -47.98
CA THR A 741 -9.13 -7.51 -49.04
C THR A 741 -9.62 -8.91 -48.67
N GLY A 742 -10.10 -9.67 -49.66
CA GLY A 742 -10.52 -11.07 -49.54
C GLY A 742 -12.03 -11.34 -49.70
N GLY A 743 -12.37 -12.18 -50.69
CA GLY A 743 -13.72 -12.72 -50.93
C GLY A 743 -13.98 -14.05 -50.21
N THR A 744 -15.12 -14.69 -50.51
CA THR A 744 -15.62 -15.92 -49.86
C THR A 744 -14.65 -17.12 -49.87
N ASP A 745 -13.64 -17.10 -50.74
CA ASP A 745 -12.68 -18.20 -50.96
C ASP A 745 -11.21 -17.87 -50.56
N ASN A 746 -10.93 -16.68 -50.00
CA ASN A 746 -9.56 -16.31 -49.56
C ASN A 746 -9.37 -16.55 -48.06
N THR A 747 -8.32 -17.29 -47.71
CA THR A 747 -7.96 -17.65 -46.32
C THR A 747 -7.28 -16.51 -45.55
N TYR A 748 -6.77 -15.48 -46.23
CA TYR A 748 -6.11 -14.32 -45.61
C TYR A 748 -6.91 -13.03 -45.91
N LYS A 749 -7.42 -12.39 -44.85
CA LYS A 749 -8.13 -11.10 -44.91
C LYS A 749 -7.27 -10.03 -44.23
N TYR A 750 -6.87 -9.01 -44.97
CA TYR A 750 -6.10 -7.88 -44.45
C TYR A 750 -6.71 -6.55 -44.93
N PHE A 751 -6.19 -5.43 -44.44
CA PHE A 751 -6.60 -4.09 -44.85
C PHE A 751 -5.50 -3.44 -45.66
N ASP A 752 -5.76 -3.22 -46.95
CA ASP A 752 -4.79 -2.62 -47.87
C ASP A 752 -4.56 -1.15 -47.55
N GLY A 753 -3.31 -0.69 -47.57
CA GLY A 753 -2.94 0.67 -47.17
C GLY A 753 -3.05 0.98 -45.67
N TRP A 754 -3.36 -0.01 -44.82
CA TRP A 754 -3.42 0.18 -43.36
C TRP A 754 -2.33 -0.63 -42.65
N ARG A 755 -1.64 0.03 -41.72
CA ARG A 755 -0.62 -0.55 -40.85
C ARG A 755 -0.89 -0.25 -39.37
N TRP A 756 -0.26 -1.02 -38.49
CA TRP A 756 -0.25 -0.69 -37.07
C TRP A 756 0.58 0.58 -36.82
N ALA A 757 0.11 1.44 -35.91
CA ALA A 757 0.82 2.66 -35.57
C ALA A 757 2.21 2.36 -34.96
N ILE A 758 2.29 1.32 -34.13
CA ILE A 758 3.53 0.73 -33.65
C ILE A 758 3.68 -0.63 -34.33
N PRO A 759 4.78 -0.90 -35.06
CA PRO A 759 5.04 -2.22 -35.64
C PRO A 759 5.09 -3.29 -34.55
N ARG A 760 4.37 -4.41 -34.73
CA ARG A 760 4.21 -5.44 -33.68
C ARG A 760 5.47 -6.26 -33.42
N ASP A 761 6.39 -6.32 -34.39
CA ASP A 761 7.65 -7.06 -34.36
C ASP A 761 8.86 -6.12 -34.26
N LEU A 762 8.68 -4.88 -33.80
CA LEU A 762 9.76 -3.92 -33.66
C LEU A 762 10.78 -4.40 -32.61
N ASP A 763 11.92 -4.88 -33.10
CA ASP A 763 13.07 -5.27 -32.28
C ASP A 763 14.10 -4.14 -32.27
N SER A 764 13.97 -3.23 -31.31
CA SER A 764 14.83 -2.05 -31.21
C SER A 764 15.84 -2.21 -30.07
N PRO A 765 17.12 -1.86 -30.25
CA PRO A 765 18.12 -1.88 -29.17
C PRO A 765 17.80 -0.87 -28.05
N HIS A 766 16.80 -0.01 -28.25
CA HIS A 766 16.30 0.90 -27.23
C HIS A 766 15.24 0.26 -26.32
N HIS A 767 14.70 -0.92 -26.64
CA HIS A 767 13.82 -1.67 -25.75
C HIS A 767 14.61 -2.28 -24.58
N PRO A 768 13.98 -2.52 -23.40
CA PRO A 768 14.62 -3.26 -22.32
C PRO A 768 14.98 -4.69 -22.75
N ASP A 769 16.18 -5.15 -22.44
CA ASP A 769 16.62 -6.53 -22.75
C ASP A 769 16.28 -7.48 -21.58
N PRO A 770 15.37 -8.47 -21.77
CA PRO A 770 14.99 -9.42 -20.73
C PRO A 770 16.18 -10.24 -20.19
N ALA A 771 17.24 -10.46 -20.97
CA ALA A 771 18.41 -11.23 -20.53
C ALA A 771 19.33 -10.45 -19.59
N THR A 772 19.23 -9.11 -19.58
CA THR A 772 20.00 -8.23 -18.68
C THR A 772 19.26 -7.88 -17.41
N ILE A 773 17.98 -8.22 -17.31
CA ILE A 773 17.18 -7.93 -16.12
C ILE A 773 17.19 -9.16 -15.21
N GLU A 774 18.36 -9.46 -14.63
CA GLU A 774 18.48 -10.42 -13.54
C GLU A 774 17.89 -9.80 -12.27
N GLU A 775 16.65 -10.15 -11.93
CA GLU A 775 16.15 -9.95 -10.58
C GLU A 775 16.48 -11.19 -9.76
N ALA A 776 17.11 -11.00 -8.60
CA ALA A 776 17.65 -12.06 -7.77
C ALA A 776 16.66 -13.22 -7.59
N ASP A 777 17.08 -14.42 -8.01
CA ASP A 777 16.36 -15.66 -7.76
C ASP A 777 16.16 -15.80 -6.25
N PRO A 778 14.93 -16.02 -5.73
CA PRO A 778 14.72 -16.15 -4.30
C PRO A 778 15.54 -17.32 -3.79
N ALA A 779 16.53 -17.02 -2.95
CA ALA A 779 17.38 -18.03 -2.34
C ALA A 779 16.49 -19.11 -1.73
N THR A 780 16.50 -20.29 -2.34
CA THR A 780 16.04 -21.53 -1.71
C THR A 780 16.96 -21.77 -0.51
N ASN A 781 16.61 -21.19 0.63
CA ASN A 781 17.14 -21.56 1.93
C ASN A 781 16.54 -22.92 2.31
N THR A 782 16.92 -23.96 1.57
CA THR A 782 16.87 -25.32 2.08
C THR A 782 18.11 -25.48 2.95
N ASP A 783 17.95 -25.18 4.24
CA ASP A 783 18.77 -25.76 5.30
C ASP A 783 18.68 -27.28 5.17
N THR A 784 19.66 -27.88 4.50
CA THR A 784 20.06 -29.25 4.79
C THR A 784 21.35 -29.17 5.60
N ASP A 785 21.16 -29.12 6.92
CA ASP A 785 22.11 -29.65 7.88
C ASP A 785 22.45 -31.10 7.51
N GLU A 786 23.63 -31.35 6.95
CA GLU A 786 24.33 -32.62 7.14
C GLU A 786 25.82 -32.38 7.44
N ASP A 787 26.11 -32.55 8.73
CA ASP A 787 27.32 -33.02 9.39
C ASP A 787 28.71 -32.45 9.02
N ALA A 788 29.25 -31.78 10.03
CA ALA A 788 30.66 -31.54 10.24
C ALA A 788 31.47 -32.85 10.35
N THR A 789 32.63 -32.90 9.70
CA THR A 789 33.84 -33.36 10.38
C THR A 789 35.15 -32.90 9.71
N SER A 790 36.00 -32.30 10.54
CA SER A 790 37.47 -32.35 10.53
C SER A 790 38.26 -31.53 9.50
N ALA A 791 38.85 -30.45 10.00
CA ALA A 791 39.89 -29.65 9.35
C ALA A 791 41.31 -30.29 9.43
N GLN A 792 42.21 -29.75 8.59
CA GLN A 792 43.70 -29.60 8.70
C GLN A 792 44.58 -30.44 7.71
N PRO A 793 45.80 -29.98 7.32
CA PRO A 793 46.05 -29.26 6.06
C PRO A 793 47.31 -29.76 5.26
N GLN A 794 47.65 -29.06 4.16
CA GLN A 794 48.96 -28.95 3.46
C GLN A 794 49.22 -29.81 2.18
N SER A 795 49.13 -29.10 1.02
CA SER A 795 50.10 -28.93 -0.10
C SER A 795 50.85 -30.13 -0.74
N PRO A 796 51.62 -29.94 -1.84
CA PRO A 796 51.21 -30.23 -3.22
C PRO A 796 52.12 -31.27 -3.93
N MET A 797 51.66 -31.89 -5.03
CA MET A 797 52.45 -32.21 -6.26
C MET A 797 51.81 -33.33 -7.10
N ASP A 798 51.68 -33.00 -8.39
CA ASP A 798 51.99 -33.77 -9.60
C ASP A 798 51.37 -35.15 -9.91
N ASP A 799 50.77 -35.15 -11.11
CA ASP A 799 50.98 -36.09 -12.21
C ASP A 799 50.49 -37.54 -12.08
N ARG A 800 49.34 -37.84 -12.72
CA ARG A 800 49.30 -38.55 -14.03
C ARG A 800 47.90 -39.02 -14.42
N GLU A 801 47.52 -38.61 -15.62
CA GLU A 801 46.98 -39.43 -16.71
C GLU A 801 46.09 -40.66 -16.41
N ASP A 802 44.88 -40.52 -16.93
CA ASP A 802 44.26 -41.42 -17.91
C ASP A 802 43.31 -42.55 -17.49
N THR A 803 42.13 -42.41 -18.12
CA THR A 803 41.31 -43.45 -18.74
C THR A 803 40.38 -44.30 -17.87
N SER A 804 39.11 -43.86 -17.88
CA SER A 804 37.99 -44.59 -18.48
C SER A 804 38.03 -46.13 -18.45
N GLY A 805 36.96 -46.73 -17.92
CA GLY A 805 36.48 -47.97 -18.53
C GLY A 805 35.69 -48.93 -17.67
N ASN A 806 34.44 -48.56 -17.43
CA ASN A 806 33.28 -49.40 -17.71
C ASN A 806 32.88 -50.56 -16.76
N SER A 807 31.58 -50.58 -16.53
CA SER A 807 30.64 -51.71 -16.53
C SER A 807 30.11 -52.27 -15.20
N ASP A 808 28.78 -52.15 -15.14
CA ASP A 808 27.78 -53.11 -14.64
C ASP A 808 27.45 -53.20 -13.13
N GLN A 809 26.27 -52.64 -12.83
CA GLN A 809 25.21 -53.10 -11.92
C GLN A 809 25.06 -54.63 -11.76
N PRO A 810 24.23 -55.18 -10.83
CA PRO A 810 23.48 -54.58 -9.71
C PRO A 810 23.51 -55.38 -8.37
N ALA A 811 22.86 -54.79 -7.35
CA ALA A 811 22.01 -55.41 -6.31
C ALA A 811 22.62 -56.12 -5.08
N ASN A 812 22.12 -55.61 -3.94
CA ASN A 812 21.58 -56.29 -2.75
C ASN A 812 22.41 -56.46 -1.46
N ASP A 813 21.74 -55.99 -0.40
CA ASP A 813 21.68 -56.43 0.99
C ASP A 813 22.88 -56.16 1.91
N SER A 814 22.79 -55.06 2.68
CA SER A 814 22.65 -55.04 4.15
C SER A 814 22.47 -53.62 4.68
#